data_AF-A0AA35WP31-F1
#
_entry.id   AF-A0AA35WP31-F1
#
_cell.length_a   1.000
_cell.length_b   1.000
_cell.length_c   1.000
_cell.angle_alpha   90.00
_cell.angle_beta   90.00
_cell.angle_gamma   90.00
#
_symmetry.space_group_name_H-M   'P 1'
#
loop_
_entity.id
_entity.type
_entity.pdbx_description
1 polymer ?
#
loop_
_entity_poly.entity_id
_entity_poly.type
_entity_poly.pdbx_seq_one_letter_code
_entity_poly.pdbx_strand_id
1 'polypeptide(L)'
;MFNDSHLLKKVLMIIDECGRILATPGEGGGVREGERESVAGAALLALQMVESALEKQDSFFSLMRQNNLSVMVTPLDQLLLGINPRSGLADHFINIASYMSLTWETPELALSAVNILISSSHSVKVAKEMAVAISNNKKAKSNIIHGFVEHLEWEGPDTPSDDPAESPTATVAGVHRQVQLGILRLLSDCVGKPPNIAHLLLGFEARRGKQISETTLQDPGVLESPRTVLHSLLSLVQHSSDPRNPIGCHYGNPKLAELCYKVIFQLCSHHDLSTPTLRYLRNNHDFFHAQLSAIPLDVARLRPAEGEEEEGEGELGGVRIMTSQQVSLLHQQAWLLKAVAIEMRVTAETQLRSHNQRLVDLLMSEKSTNWNPVLGHVTGSVMSELTEYQPELSIANEGQRKILVLLDLVTFEDLPLPPLQAEFEAAIQSCDTEDPSSGLTYTDVRQLHQMMMTEVNSLRGGVGASAQRHSLLQEVQSALEVVVLRNSVLENRHGNTHLFRGWRQVVEISLHSLLGGGGSNEGRGGAEKKEREISVLFELIQGLLARVEGRGRGALSGEVFRVLLVLMSHLSFITTTAVTEDDDSLLTLIFSAPLQSILRDLLTAVQQTPGAMQLARAHLYGALLYFLTVSRQQHSSDSSNHRGQTGLRLEWSEDSLAAGNLATIASFGEPLMEIVCRDASSGHDVTRMLSLSLLDAMFSIDRDGSWLRFIVSRGYLAKLAASLLWEDEALQKMLHPLPDTAQSSLCP
;
A
#
# COMPACT_ATOMS: atom_id res chain seq x y z
N MET A 1 -35.65 -25.16 3.41
CA MET A 1 -35.74 -26.52 4.00
C MET A 1 -34.74 -26.79 5.14
N PHE A 2 -33.75 -25.93 5.44
CA PHE A 2 -32.83 -26.16 6.57
C PHE A 2 -33.36 -25.70 7.94
N ASN A 3 -34.32 -24.76 7.99
CA ASN A 3 -34.86 -24.22 9.26
C ASN A 3 -35.57 -25.30 10.13
N ASP A 4 -36.10 -26.35 9.49
CA ASP A 4 -36.72 -27.51 10.16
C ASP A 4 -35.87 -28.77 10.11
N SER A 5 -34.65 -28.71 9.55
CA SER A 5 -33.78 -29.86 9.47
C SER A 5 -33.30 -30.24 10.88
N HIS A 6 -33.67 -31.46 11.31
CA HIS A 6 -33.15 -32.06 12.54
C HIS A 6 -31.62 -32.09 12.59
N LEU A 7 -30.95 -32.07 11.43
CA LEU A 7 -29.49 -32.05 11.35
C LEU A 7 -28.92 -30.73 11.87
N LEU A 8 -29.40 -29.59 11.38
CA LEU A 8 -28.90 -28.27 11.81
C LEU A 8 -29.17 -28.06 13.30
N LYS A 9 -30.37 -28.42 13.77
CA LYS A 9 -30.73 -28.34 15.20
C LYS A 9 -29.81 -29.21 16.08
N LYS A 10 -29.45 -30.42 15.62
CA LYS A 10 -28.50 -31.29 16.33
C LYS A 10 -27.08 -30.72 16.33
N VAL A 11 -26.59 -30.23 15.19
CA VAL A 11 -25.26 -29.62 15.08
C VAL A 11 -25.13 -28.40 16.01
N LEU A 12 -26.12 -27.49 15.98
CA LEU A 12 -26.13 -26.32 16.86
C LEU A 12 -26.24 -26.69 18.35
N MET A 13 -26.98 -27.76 18.68
CA MET A 13 -27.06 -28.29 20.05
C MET A 13 -25.72 -28.89 20.51
N ILE A 14 -24.99 -29.57 19.63
CA ILE A 14 -23.65 -30.11 19.92
C ILE A 14 -22.69 -28.95 20.21
N ILE A 15 -22.69 -27.91 19.39
CA ILE A 15 -21.86 -26.71 19.58
C ILE A 15 -22.17 -26.04 20.93
N ASP A 16 -23.45 -25.89 21.29
CA ASP A 16 -23.84 -25.28 22.57
C ASP A 16 -23.41 -26.13 23.79
N GLU A 17 -23.64 -27.46 23.74
CA GLU A 17 -23.30 -28.35 24.85
C GLU A 17 -21.79 -28.54 25.01
N CYS A 18 -21.05 -28.73 23.92
CA CYS A 18 -19.59 -28.84 23.94
C CYS A 18 -18.95 -27.54 24.48
N GLY A 19 -19.40 -26.37 24.03
CA GLY A 19 -18.90 -25.09 24.53
C GLY A 19 -19.10 -24.93 26.04
N ARG A 20 -20.24 -25.39 26.58
CA ARG A 20 -20.52 -25.36 28.02
C ARG A 20 -19.64 -26.32 28.83
N ILE A 21 -19.45 -27.55 28.34
CA ILE A 21 -18.63 -28.58 29.00
C ILE A 21 -17.15 -28.15 29.04
N LEU A 22 -16.66 -27.55 27.95
CA LEU A 22 -15.30 -27.04 27.86
C LEU A 22 -15.10 -25.77 28.70
N ALA A 23 -16.12 -24.90 28.81
CA ALA A 23 -16.05 -23.68 29.62
C ALA A 23 -16.09 -23.92 31.14
N THR A 24 -16.48 -25.11 31.62
CA THR A 24 -16.40 -25.44 33.05
C THR A 24 -14.99 -25.89 33.43
N PRO A 25 -14.22 -25.07 34.20
CA PRO A 25 -12.94 -25.52 34.73
C PRO A 25 -13.20 -26.73 35.63
N GLY A 26 -12.35 -27.75 35.52
CA GLY A 26 -12.52 -29.02 36.22
C GLY A 26 -12.39 -28.88 37.73
N GLU A 27 -13.37 -28.31 38.42
CA GLU A 27 -13.50 -28.42 39.87
C GLU A 27 -14.16 -29.75 40.21
N GLY A 28 -13.35 -30.70 40.67
CA GLY A 28 -13.83 -31.80 41.51
C GLY A 28 -14.67 -32.86 40.81
N GLY A 29 -14.06 -33.60 39.88
CA GLY A 29 -14.44 -34.97 39.55
C GLY A 29 -15.34 -35.13 38.32
N GLY A 30 -14.84 -35.86 37.31
CA GLY A 30 -15.71 -36.69 36.46
C GLY A 30 -15.65 -36.49 34.95
N VAL A 31 -14.68 -35.77 34.38
CA VAL A 31 -14.41 -35.89 32.93
C VAL A 31 -12.97 -36.33 32.74
N ARG A 32 -12.79 -37.55 32.22
CA ARG A 32 -11.45 -38.07 31.90
C ARG A 32 -10.84 -37.19 30.80
N GLU A 33 -9.53 -36.98 30.81
CA GLU A 33 -8.82 -36.18 29.80
C GLU A 33 -9.18 -36.60 28.36
N GLY A 34 -9.35 -37.91 28.11
CA GLY A 34 -9.84 -38.43 26.82
C GLY A 34 -11.32 -38.15 26.49
N GLU A 35 -12.18 -37.92 27.49
CA GLU A 35 -13.55 -37.46 27.25
C GLU A 35 -13.54 -35.97 26.81
N ARG A 36 -12.66 -35.14 27.37
CA ARG A 36 -12.48 -33.74 26.91
C ARG A 36 -11.95 -33.68 25.48
N GLU A 37 -10.95 -34.50 25.13
CA GLU A 37 -10.46 -34.60 23.75
C GLU A 37 -11.55 -35.06 22.78
N SER A 38 -12.36 -36.04 23.18
CA SER A 38 -13.49 -36.50 22.35
C SER A 38 -14.58 -35.43 22.17
N VAL A 39 -14.84 -34.62 23.21
CA VAL A 39 -15.78 -33.50 23.17
C VAL A 39 -15.24 -32.35 22.32
N ALA A 40 -13.94 -32.06 22.40
CA ALA A 40 -13.26 -31.09 21.54
C ALA A 40 -13.27 -31.55 20.07
N GLY A 41 -12.98 -32.82 19.80
CA GLY A 41 -13.08 -33.40 18.45
C GLY A 41 -14.49 -33.37 17.87
N ALA A 42 -15.51 -33.65 18.70
CA ALA A 42 -16.91 -33.51 18.29
C ALA A 42 -17.30 -32.06 18.00
N ALA A 43 -16.83 -31.11 18.81
CA ALA A 43 -17.02 -29.68 18.57
C ALA A 43 -16.33 -29.23 17.28
N LEU A 44 -15.11 -29.70 17.02
CA LEU A 44 -14.34 -29.37 15.82
C LEU A 44 -15.07 -29.84 14.56
N LEU A 45 -15.50 -31.11 14.52
CA LEU A 45 -16.26 -31.64 13.38
C LEU A 45 -17.57 -30.88 13.16
N ALA A 46 -18.27 -30.51 14.25
CA ALA A 46 -19.49 -29.73 14.15
C ALA A 46 -19.24 -28.31 13.60
N LEU A 47 -18.15 -27.65 14.02
CA LEU A 47 -17.75 -26.33 13.51
C LEU A 47 -17.29 -26.41 12.05
N GLN A 48 -16.44 -27.38 11.70
CA GLN A 48 -15.97 -27.61 10.32
C GLN A 48 -17.11 -27.93 9.36
N MET A 49 -18.15 -28.63 9.83
CA MET A 49 -19.37 -28.84 9.04
C MET A 49 -20.10 -27.53 8.74
N VAL A 50 -20.18 -26.61 9.71
CA VAL A 50 -20.80 -25.29 9.53
C VAL A 50 -19.93 -24.42 8.61
N GLU A 51 -18.62 -24.40 8.83
CA GLU A 51 -17.63 -23.70 8.01
C GLU A 51 -17.70 -24.15 6.54
N SER A 52 -17.58 -25.45 6.27
CA SER A 52 -17.66 -26.01 4.92
C SER A 52 -19.00 -25.71 4.23
N ALA A 53 -20.09 -25.65 5.00
CA ALA A 53 -21.41 -25.30 4.49
C ALA A 53 -21.52 -23.82 4.12
N LEU A 54 -20.87 -22.92 4.89
CA LEU A 54 -20.80 -21.50 4.59
C LEU A 54 -19.92 -21.22 3.35
N GLU A 55 -18.76 -21.87 3.23
CA GLU A 55 -17.86 -21.69 2.07
C GLU A 55 -18.53 -22.10 0.75
N LYS A 56 -19.24 -23.24 0.74
CA LYS A 56 -19.90 -23.77 -0.46
C LYS A 56 -21.25 -23.14 -0.74
N GLN A 57 -21.73 -22.27 0.15
CA GLN A 57 -23.05 -21.67 0.07
C GLN A 57 -23.26 -20.90 -1.24
N ASP A 58 -22.31 -20.04 -1.62
CA ASP A 58 -22.46 -19.18 -2.79
C ASP A 58 -22.36 -19.95 -4.10
N SER A 59 -21.49 -20.96 -4.16
CA SER A 59 -21.40 -21.91 -5.27
C SER A 59 -22.67 -22.76 -5.41
N PHE A 60 -23.27 -23.18 -4.30
CA PHE A 60 -24.56 -23.86 -4.32
C PHE A 60 -25.68 -22.95 -4.84
N PHE A 61 -25.74 -21.70 -4.38
CA PHE A 61 -26.73 -20.73 -4.86
C PHE A 61 -26.53 -20.35 -6.34
N SER A 62 -25.29 -20.26 -6.82
CA SER A 62 -25.01 -20.01 -8.24
C SER A 62 -25.47 -21.19 -9.11
N LEU A 63 -25.19 -22.43 -8.71
CA LEU A 63 -25.67 -23.65 -9.40
C LEU A 63 -27.19 -23.78 -9.37
N MET A 64 -27.84 -23.44 -8.25
CA MET A 64 -29.30 -23.43 -8.15
C MET A 64 -29.93 -22.40 -9.11
N ARG A 65 -29.33 -21.22 -9.23
CA ARG A 65 -29.74 -20.18 -10.19
C ARG A 65 -29.54 -20.62 -11.63
N GLN A 66 -28.39 -21.22 -11.96
CA GLN A 66 -28.10 -21.73 -13.30
C GLN A 66 -29.08 -22.83 -13.76
N ASN A 67 -29.51 -23.68 -12.82
CA ASN A 67 -30.47 -24.75 -13.09
C ASN A 67 -31.95 -24.32 -13.00
N ASN A 68 -32.24 -23.02 -12.79
CA ASN A 68 -33.59 -22.45 -12.68
C ASN A 68 -34.50 -23.18 -11.67
N LEU A 69 -33.94 -23.69 -10.57
CA LEU A 69 -34.71 -24.38 -9.54
C LEU A 69 -35.51 -23.37 -8.71
N SER A 70 -36.83 -23.44 -8.74
CA SER A 70 -37.75 -22.48 -8.08
C SER A 70 -37.89 -22.69 -6.55
N VAL A 71 -36.84 -23.15 -5.87
CA VAL A 71 -36.87 -23.46 -4.43
C VAL A 71 -36.35 -22.26 -3.64
N MET A 72 -37.16 -21.71 -2.75
CA MET A 72 -36.73 -20.69 -1.79
C MET A 72 -35.78 -21.30 -0.75
N VAL A 73 -34.50 -20.95 -0.85
CA VAL A 73 -33.46 -21.39 0.09
C VAL A 73 -32.98 -20.18 0.88
N THR A 74 -33.10 -20.26 2.20
CA THR A 74 -32.53 -19.28 3.13
C THR A 74 -31.06 -19.60 3.36
N PRO A 75 -30.17 -18.59 3.33
CA PRO A 75 -28.75 -18.82 3.54
C PRO A 75 -28.46 -19.15 5.02
N LEU A 76 -27.39 -19.90 5.26
CA LEU A 76 -27.04 -20.45 6.57
C LEU A 76 -26.64 -19.35 7.57
N ASP A 77 -25.98 -18.30 7.11
CA ASP A 77 -25.64 -17.10 7.88
C ASP A 77 -26.89 -16.46 8.54
N GLN A 78 -28.03 -16.44 7.84
CA GLN A 78 -29.31 -15.96 8.37
C GLN A 78 -29.99 -16.96 9.29
N LEU A 79 -29.76 -18.27 9.09
CA LEU A 79 -30.29 -19.31 9.97
C LEU A 79 -29.56 -19.31 11.33
N LEU A 80 -28.29 -18.93 11.36
CA LEU A 80 -27.51 -18.76 12.60
C LEU A 80 -28.01 -17.59 13.47
N LEU A 81 -28.75 -16.64 12.90
CA LEU A 81 -29.47 -15.60 13.66
C LEU A 81 -30.77 -16.10 14.30
N GLY A 82 -31.13 -17.37 14.08
CA GLY A 82 -32.30 -18.01 14.65
C GLY A 82 -32.25 -18.11 16.17
N ILE A 83 -33.42 -18.37 16.76
CA ILE A 83 -33.56 -18.56 18.20
C ILE A 83 -33.02 -19.93 18.58
N ASN A 84 -32.07 -19.97 19.52
CA ASN A 84 -31.59 -21.22 20.08
C ASN A 84 -32.74 -21.89 20.87
N PRO A 85 -33.16 -23.12 20.52
CA PRO A 85 -34.25 -23.81 21.19
C PRO A 85 -33.98 -24.10 22.67
N ARG A 86 -32.71 -24.02 23.12
CA ARG A 86 -32.34 -24.24 24.54
C ARG A 86 -32.29 -22.96 25.37
N SER A 87 -31.75 -21.86 24.83
CA SER A 87 -31.66 -20.59 25.58
C SER A 87 -32.88 -19.68 25.36
N GLY A 88 -33.66 -19.90 24.30
CA GLY A 88 -34.77 -19.03 23.92
C GLY A 88 -34.32 -17.67 23.35
N LEU A 89 -33.02 -17.49 23.10
CA LEU A 89 -32.40 -16.27 22.58
C LEU A 89 -31.55 -16.58 21.34
N ALA A 90 -31.23 -15.57 20.54
CA ALA A 90 -30.39 -15.72 19.34
C ALA A 90 -28.89 -15.75 19.70
N ASP A 91 -28.45 -16.82 20.35
CA ASP A 91 -27.11 -16.92 20.97
C ASP A 91 -26.10 -17.75 20.18
N HIS A 92 -26.45 -18.30 19.00
CA HIS A 92 -25.57 -19.20 18.27
C HIS A 92 -24.21 -18.56 17.93
N PHE A 93 -24.17 -17.28 17.54
CA PHE A 93 -22.93 -16.55 17.31
C PHE A 93 -22.14 -16.27 18.59
N ILE A 94 -22.81 -16.08 19.73
CA ILE A 94 -22.14 -15.90 21.03
C ILE A 94 -21.45 -17.21 21.41
N ASN A 95 -22.13 -18.34 21.22
CA ASN A 95 -21.57 -19.66 21.50
C ASN A 95 -20.38 -19.97 20.59
N ILE A 96 -20.48 -19.71 19.28
CA ILE A 96 -19.36 -19.89 18.34
C ILE A 96 -18.19 -18.98 18.71
N ALA A 97 -18.44 -17.70 19.01
CA ALA A 97 -17.38 -16.77 19.42
C ALA A 97 -16.77 -17.12 20.78
N SER A 98 -17.50 -17.79 21.67
CA SER A 98 -16.99 -18.20 22.98
C SER A 98 -15.88 -19.25 22.91
N TYR A 99 -15.78 -20.01 21.82
CA TYR A 99 -14.65 -20.91 21.57
C TYR A 99 -13.30 -20.17 21.50
N MET A 100 -13.30 -18.88 21.18
CA MET A 100 -12.09 -18.04 21.23
C MET A 100 -11.55 -17.86 22.65
N SER A 101 -12.37 -18.09 23.68
CA SER A 101 -11.93 -17.99 25.08
C SER A 101 -11.39 -19.30 25.67
N LEU A 102 -11.33 -20.37 24.86
CA LEU A 102 -10.80 -21.69 25.25
C LEU A 102 -9.33 -21.82 24.82
N THR A 103 -8.52 -20.85 25.21
CA THR A 103 -7.21 -20.51 24.64
C THR A 103 -6.11 -21.57 24.77
N TRP A 104 -6.21 -22.48 25.74
CA TRP A 104 -5.12 -23.41 26.07
C TRP A 104 -5.39 -24.88 25.70
N GLU A 105 -6.61 -25.25 25.32
CA GLU A 105 -6.97 -26.66 25.08
C GLU A 105 -6.90 -27.07 23.60
N THR A 106 -7.33 -26.24 22.62
CA THR A 106 -7.27 -26.56 21.17
C THR A 106 -7.34 -25.33 20.24
N PRO A 107 -6.26 -24.94 19.53
CA PRO A 107 -6.28 -23.78 18.62
C PRO A 107 -7.09 -24.02 17.33
N GLU A 108 -7.36 -25.28 16.98
CA GLU A 108 -8.17 -25.65 15.81
C GLU A 108 -9.65 -25.24 15.94
N LEU A 109 -10.19 -25.25 17.17
CA LEU A 109 -11.53 -24.74 17.46
C LEU A 109 -11.60 -23.23 17.25
N ALA A 110 -10.57 -22.50 17.70
CA ALA A 110 -10.47 -21.06 17.49
C ALA A 110 -10.38 -20.72 15.99
N LEU A 111 -9.60 -21.49 15.21
CA LEU A 111 -9.48 -21.29 13.77
C LEU A 111 -10.83 -21.46 13.06
N SER A 112 -11.53 -22.57 13.34
CA SER A 112 -12.84 -22.85 12.76
C SER A 112 -13.87 -21.77 13.17
N ALA A 113 -13.84 -21.32 14.43
CA ALA A 113 -14.69 -20.24 14.90
C ALA A 113 -14.42 -18.91 14.18
N VAL A 114 -13.16 -18.53 14.00
CA VAL A 114 -12.77 -17.31 13.26
C VAL A 114 -13.23 -17.40 11.79
N ASN A 115 -13.03 -18.54 11.12
CA ASN A 115 -13.44 -18.71 9.73
C ASN A 115 -14.96 -18.63 9.54
N ILE A 116 -15.74 -19.16 10.48
CA ILE A 116 -17.20 -19.00 10.49
C ILE A 116 -17.59 -17.53 10.67
N LEU A 117 -16.92 -16.79 11.56
CA LEU A 117 -17.16 -15.36 11.76
C LEU A 117 -16.80 -14.53 10.52
N ILE A 118 -15.69 -14.85 9.84
CA ILE A 118 -15.30 -14.21 8.56
C ILE A 118 -16.39 -14.44 7.52
N SER A 119 -16.76 -15.70 7.30
CA SER A 119 -17.76 -16.07 6.28
C SER A 119 -19.12 -15.40 6.55
N SER A 120 -19.53 -15.33 7.82
CA SER A 120 -20.78 -14.68 8.23
C SER A 120 -20.73 -13.16 8.12
N SER A 121 -19.53 -12.56 8.16
CA SER A 121 -19.32 -11.11 8.07
C SER A 121 -19.40 -10.55 6.65
N HIS A 122 -19.43 -11.40 5.62
CA HIS A 122 -19.71 -10.96 4.25
C HIS A 122 -21.09 -10.30 4.15
N SER A 123 -22.08 -10.83 4.88
CA SER A 123 -23.44 -10.29 4.98
C SER A 123 -23.53 -9.14 5.99
N VAL A 124 -23.74 -7.91 5.49
CA VAL A 124 -23.80 -6.69 6.33
C VAL A 124 -24.87 -6.78 7.42
N LYS A 125 -26.02 -7.39 7.13
CA LYS A 125 -27.13 -7.56 8.09
C LYS A 125 -26.72 -8.47 9.24
N VAL A 126 -26.15 -9.64 8.92
CA VAL A 126 -25.71 -10.63 9.91
C VAL A 126 -24.59 -10.05 10.78
N ALA A 127 -23.62 -9.37 10.17
CA ALA A 127 -22.51 -8.74 10.89
C ALA A 127 -22.98 -7.71 11.92
N LYS A 128 -24.00 -6.90 11.60
CA LYS A 128 -24.59 -5.91 12.50
C LYS A 128 -25.38 -6.58 13.63
N GLU A 129 -26.23 -7.55 13.32
CA GLU A 129 -27.05 -8.25 14.32
C GLU A 129 -26.18 -9.08 15.29
N MET A 130 -25.12 -9.70 14.78
CA MET A 130 -24.09 -10.37 15.60
C MET A 130 -23.41 -9.41 16.57
N ALA A 131 -22.99 -8.22 16.11
CA ALA A 131 -22.36 -7.23 16.98
C ALA A 131 -23.29 -6.75 18.09
N VAL A 132 -24.59 -6.57 17.78
CA VAL A 132 -25.62 -6.21 18.77
C VAL A 132 -25.84 -7.33 19.78
N ALA A 133 -25.93 -8.58 19.33
CA ALA A 133 -26.11 -9.74 20.20
C ALA A 133 -24.97 -9.87 21.22
N ILE A 134 -23.72 -9.76 20.77
CA ILE A 134 -22.54 -9.81 21.65
C ILE A 134 -22.50 -8.60 22.58
N SER A 135 -22.80 -7.39 22.09
CA SER A 135 -22.75 -6.18 22.90
C SER A 135 -23.80 -6.14 24.03
N ASN A 136 -24.93 -6.84 23.88
CA ASN A 136 -25.97 -6.90 24.92
C ASN A 136 -25.51 -7.72 26.14
N ASN A 137 -24.63 -8.71 25.96
CA ASN A 137 -24.12 -9.54 27.04
C ASN A 137 -22.73 -9.08 27.48
N LYS A 138 -22.66 -8.27 28.54
CA LYS A 138 -21.40 -7.69 29.04
C LYS A 138 -20.33 -8.73 29.40
N LYS A 139 -20.73 -9.86 30.01
CA LYS A 139 -19.79 -10.92 30.42
C LYS A 139 -19.24 -11.66 29.20
N ALA A 140 -20.11 -12.03 28.26
CA ALA A 140 -19.68 -12.65 27.02
C ALA A 140 -18.80 -11.72 26.18
N LYS A 141 -19.16 -10.42 26.06
CA LYS A 141 -18.33 -9.41 25.38
C LYS A 141 -16.91 -9.39 25.93
N SER A 142 -16.74 -9.31 27.26
CA SER A 142 -15.42 -9.24 27.89
C SER A 142 -14.61 -10.51 27.65
N ASN A 143 -15.23 -11.70 27.80
CA ASN A 143 -14.54 -12.97 27.61
C ASN A 143 -14.13 -13.21 26.15
N ILE A 144 -15.01 -12.84 25.20
CA ILE A 144 -14.72 -12.97 23.77
C ILE A 144 -13.56 -12.04 23.41
N ILE A 145 -13.62 -10.75 23.77
CA ILE A 145 -12.53 -9.80 23.48
C ILE A 145 -11.20 -10.29 24.08
N HIS A 146 -11.21 -10.79 25.32
CA HIS A 146 -10.02 -11.37 25.95
C HIS A 146 -9.46 -12.54 25.16
N GLY A 147 -10.31 -13.48 24.71
CA GLY A 147 -9.89 -14.62 23.89
C GLY A 147 -9.23 -14.21 22.57
N PHE A 148 -9.81 -13.22 21.87
CA PHE A 148 -9.20 -12.66 20.66
C PHE A 148 -7.83 -12.01 20.94
N VAL A 149 -7.70 -11.27 22.05
CA VAL A 149 -6.45 -10.64 22.49
C VAL A 149 -5.38 -11.69 22.80
N GLU A 150 -5.73 -12.72 23.56
CA GLU A 150 -4.81 -13.78 23.97
C GLU A 150 -4.27 -14.59 22.77
N HIS A 151 -5.12 -14.92 21.79
CA HIS A 151 -4.67 -15.56 20.56
C HIS A 151 -3.75 -14.65 19.71
N LEU A 152 -3.97 -13.33 19.75
CA LEU A 152 -3.15 -12.37 19.02
C LEU A 152 -1.79 -12.12 19.69
N GLU A 153 -1.74 -12.17 21.02
CA GLU A 153 -0.53 -11.99 21.84
C GLU A 153 0.23 -13.30 22.10
N TRP A 154 -0.23 -14.42 21.51
CA TRP A 154 0.46 -15.69 21.64
C TRP A 154 1.86 -15.61 21.01
N GLU A 155 2.88 -15.66 21.85
CA GLU A 155 4.28 -15.82 21.48
C GLU A 155 4.62 -17.32 21.55
N GLY A 156 5.04 -17.90 20.43
CA GLY A 156 5.43 -19.31 20.37
C GLY A 156 6.71 -19.58 21.17
N PRO A 157 7.01 -20.86 21.49
CA PRO A 157 8.24 -21.18 22.22
C PRO A 157 9.50 -20.79 21.43
N ASP A 158 10.40 -20.04 22.06
CA ASP A 158 11.61 -19.40 21.49
C ASP A 158 12.74 -20.34 21.02
N THR A 159 12.54 -21.66 21.05
CA THR A 159 13.54 -22.62 20.54
C THR A 159 13.05 -23.20 19.22
N PRO A 160 13.66 -22.86 18.06
CA PRO A 160 13.60 -23.75 16.92
C PRO A 160 14.31 -25.03 17.37
N SER A 161 13.55 -26.10 17.60
CA SER A 161 14.17 -27.42 17.68
C SER A 161 14.83 -27.69 16.34
N ASP A 162 16.13 -28.02 16.33
CA ASP A 162 16.97 -28.26 15.14
C ASP A 162 16.46 -29.40 14.21
N ASP A 163 15.32 -30.01 14.51
CA ASP A 163 14.68 -31.07 13.72
C ASP A 163 13.28 -30.63 13.21
N PRO A 164 13.15 -30.24 11.92
CA PRO A 164 11.87 -29.83 11.32
C PRO A 164 10.89 -30.99 11.06
N ALA A 165 11.28 -32.25 11.32
CA ALA A 165 10.52 -33.43 10.91
C ALA A 165 9.73 -34.14 12.04
N GLU A 166 9.98 -33.87 13.33
CA GLU A 166 9.38 -34.66 14.42
C GLU A 166 8.95 -33.85 15.66
N SER A 167 8.09 -32.82 15.49
CA SER A 167 7.38 -32.29 16.66
C SER A 167 5.93 -31.86 16.40
N PRO A 168 4.93 -32.32 17.20
CA PRO A 168 3.55 -31.83 17.13
C PRO A 168 3.45 -30.33 17.48
N THR A 169 4.48 -29.74 18.09
CA THR A 169 4.56 -28.31 18.44
C THR A 169 4.65 -27.40 17.21
N ALA A 170 5.28 -27.83 16.11
CA ALA A 170 5.34 -27.06 14.87
C ALA A 170 3.96 -26.91 14.21
N THR A 171 3.13 -27.95 14.27
CA THR A 171 1.75 -27.91 13.76
C THR A 171 0.87 -26.97 14.57
N VAL A 172 0.96 -27.02 15.90
CA VAL A 172 0.24 -26.13 16.83
C VAL A 172 0.62 -24.67 16.61
N ALA A 173 1.92 -24.36 16.49
CA ALA A 173 2.39 -23.01 16.17
C ALA A 173 1.88 -22.53 14.80
N GLY A 174 1.81 -23.42 13.80
CA GLY A 174 1.21 -23.14 12.51
C GLY A 174 -0.27 -22.78 12.59
N VAL A 175 -1.05 -23.53 13.38
CA VAL A 175 -2.49 -23.25 13.61
C VAL A 175 -2.68 -21.93 14.35
N HIS A 176 -1.89 -21.63 15.39
CA HIS A 176 -1.94 -20.34 16.07
C HIS A 176 -1.66 -19.17 15.12
N ARG A 177 -0.66 -19.29 14.24
CA ARG A 177 -0.40 -18.26 13.20
C ARG A 177 -1.59 -18.09 12.25
N GLN A 178 -2.25 -19.19 11.86
CA GLN A 178 -3.45 -19.11 11.03
C GLN A 178 -4.61 -18.43 11.75
N VAL A 179 -4.78 -18.67 13.06
CA VAL A 179 -5.76 -17.95 13.89
C VAL A 179 -5.44 -16.46 13.90
N GLN A 180 -4.19 -16.06 14.16
CA GLN A 180 -3.77 -14.65 14.16
C GLN A 180 -4.06 -13.97 12.81
N LEU A 181 -3.69 -14.62 11.70
CA LEU A 181 -3.99 -14.13 10.35
C LEU A 181 -5.50 -14.07 10.08
N GLY A 182 -6.27 -15.06 10.54
CA GLY A 182 -7.73 -15.09 10.44
C GLY A 182 -8.38 -13.92 11.18
N ILE A 183 -7.93 -13.62 12.40
CA ILE A 183 -8.42 -12.48 13.19
C ILE A 183 -8.17 -11.18 12.41
N LEU A 184 -6.97 -10.98 11.87
CA LEU A 184 -6.67 -9.75 11.13
C LEU A 184 -7.41 -9.67 9.79
N ARG A 185 -7.65 -10.79 9.10
CA ARG A 185 -8.51 -10.85 7.91
C ARG A 185 -9.95 -10.46 8.22
N LEU A 186 -10.51 -11.01 9.32
CA LEU A 186 -11.83 -10.62 9.82
C LEU A 186 -11.91 -9.09 10.01
N LEU A 187 -10.91 -8.51 10.67
CA LEU A 187 -10.84 -7.06 10.87
C LEU A 187 -10.75 -6.31 9.53
N SER A 188 -9.85 -6.72 8.64
CA SER A 188 -9.61 -6.01 7.38
C SER A 188 -10.82 -5.99 6.45
N ASP A 189 -11.58 -7.09 6.41
CA ASP A 189 -12.79 -7.22 5.58
C ASP A 189 -14.01 -6.46 6.19
N CYS A 190 -14.00 -6.27 7.51
CA CYS A 190 -15.11 -5.68 8.24
C CYS A 190 -14.97 -4.17 8.48
N VAL A 191 -13.76 -3.62 8.60
CA VAL A 191 -13.57 -2.20 8.99
C VAL A 191 -14.20 -1.22 7.99
N GLY A 192 -14.25 -1.55 6.70
CA GLY A 192 -14.88 -0.72 5.66
C GLY A 192 -16.42 -0.80 5.59
N LYS A 193 -17.06 -1.62 6.42
CA LYS A 193 -18.51 -1.85 6.45
C LYS A 193 -19.15 -1.10 7.63
N PRO A 194 -20.48 -0.86 7.65
CA PRO A 194 -21.15 -0.25 8.81
C PRO A 194 -20.91 -1.06 10.11
N PRO A 195 -21.18 -0.48 11.30
CA PRO A 195 -20.76 -1.03 12.59
C PRO A 195 -21.06 -2.54 12.74
N ASN A 196 -20.01 -3.30 13.02
CA ASN A 196 -20.00 -4.75 13.08
C ASN A 196 -19.08 -5.26 14.20
N ILE A 197 -18.85 -6.58 14.24
CA ILE A 197 -18.02 -7.23 15.27
C ILE A 197 -16.59 -6.68 15.31
N ALA A 198 -15.99 -6.30 14.18
CA ALA A 198 -14.63 -5.75 14.16
C ALA A 198 -14.54 -4.42 14.92
N HIS A 199 -15.56 -3.55 14.77
CA HIS A 199 -15.65 -2.31 15.54
C HIS A 199 -15.72 -2.59 17.05
N LEU A 200 -16.51 -3.60 17.46
CA LEU A 200 -16.62 -4.02 18.87
C LEU A 200 -15.29 -4.54 19.42
N LEU A 201 -14.60 -5.39 18.66
CA LEU A 201 -13.30 -5.99 19.05
C LEU A 201 -12.19 -4.95 19.18
N LEU A 202 -12.21 -3.90 18.34
CA LEU A 202 -11.26 -2.79 18.37
C LEU A 202 -11.55 -1.77 19.49
N GLY A 203 -12.72 -1.84 20.13
CA GLY A 203 -13.12 -0.95 21.22
C GLY A 203 -14.05 0.19 20.81
N PHE A 204 -14.54 0.21 19.57
CA PHE A 204 -15.52 1.18 19.10
C PHE A 204 -16.93 0.79 19.56
N GLU A 205 -17.53 1.60 20.43
CA GLU A 205 -18.88 1.36 20.93
C GLU A 205 -19.96 2.06 20.10
N ALA A 206 -20.66 1.31 19.26
CA ALA A 206 -21.88 1.77 18.58
C ALA A 206 -23.10 1.67 19.53
N ARG A 207 -23.16 2.53 20.55
CA ARG A 207 -24.31 2.57 21.48
C ARG A 207 -25.49 3.32 20.86
N ARG A 208 -26.73 2.97 21.23
CA ARG A 208 -27.93 3.71 20.76
C ARG A 208 -27.75 5.21 21.04
N GLY A 209 -27.70 6.02 19.99
CA GLY A 209 -27.63 7.48 20.07
C GLY A 209 -26.22 8.09 20.02
N LYS A 210 -25.13 7.30 20.03
CA LYS A 210 -23.76 7.80 19.89
C LYS A 210 -23.16 7.35 18.56
N GLN A 211 -22.67 8.29 17.76
CA GLN A 211 -21.95 7.95 16.52
C GLN A 211 -20.59 7.36 16.85
N ILE A 212 -20.07 6.50 15.97
CA ILE A 212 -18.76 5.85 16.18
C ILE A 212 -17.62 6.89 16.21
N SER A 213 -17.79 8.00 15.50
CA SER A 213 -16.88 9.16 15.48
C SER A 213 -16.67 9.81 16.86
N GLU A 214 -17.63 9.67 17.77
CA GLU A 214 -17.56 10.25 19.12
C GLU A 214 -16.94 9.30 20.16
N THR A 215 -16.49 8.12 19.74
CA THR A 215 -15.81 7.17 20.62
C THR A 215 -14.49 7.74 21.15
N THR A 216 -14.16 7.39 22.38
CA THR A 216 -12.92 7.80 23.05
C THR A 216 -12.15 6.54 23.40
N LEU A 217 -11.15 6.22 22.58
CA LEU A 217 -10.21 5.13 22.85
C LEU A 217 -9.29 5.54 24.00
N GLN A 218 -8.98 4.59 24.88
CA GLN A 218 -8.21 4.80 26.11
C GLN A 218 -7.32 3.59 26.37
N ASP A 219 -6.21 3.82 27.06
CA ASP A 219 -5.28 2.75 27.40
C ASP A 219 -5.90 1.80 28.45
N PRO A 220 -5.53 0.50 28.41
CA PRO A 220 -6.10 -0.50 29.31
C PRO A 220 -5.94 -0.09 30.78
N GLY A 221 -7.03 -0.17 31.55
CA GLY A 221 -7.07 0.17 32.97
C GLY A 221 -7.40 1.64 33.27
N VAL A 222 -7.34 2.55 32.29
CA VAL A 222 -7.87 3.90 32.44
C VAL A 222 -9.40 3.83 32.38
N LEU A 223 -10.10 4.35 33.40
CA LEU A 223 -11.57 4.30 33.52
C LEU A 223 -12.16 2.88 33.36
N GLU A 224 -11.46 1.85 33.84
CA GLU A 224 -11.84 0.43 33.70
C GLU A 224 -11.98 -0.04 32.24
N SER A 225 -11.30 0.62 31.30
CA SER A 225 -11.28 0.19 29.91
C SER A 225 -10.55 -1.16 29.75
N PRO A 226 -11.16 -2.15 29.07
CA PRO A 226 -10.53 -3.44 28.85
C PRO A 226 -9.44 -3.35 27.79
N ARG A 227 -8.45 -4.25 27.86
CA ARG A 227 -7.50 -4.45 26.76
C ARG A 227 -8.26 -4.99 25.55
N THR A 228 -8.34 -4.19 24.50
CA THR A 228 -8.98 -4.52 23.22
C THR A 228 -7.97 -5.04 22.19
N VAL A 229 -8.47 -5.61 21.09
CA VAL A 229 -7.65 -6.10 19.97
C VAL A 229 -6.82 -4.99 19.32
N LEU A 230 -7.27 -3.72 19.40
CA LEU A 230 -6.51 -2.58 18.93
C LEU A 230 -5.17 -2.45 19.67
N HIS A 231 -5.17 -2.63 21.00
CA HIS A 231 -3.95 -2.53 21.81
C HIS A 231 -2.95 -3.63 21.46
N SER A 232 -3.45 -4.87 21.30
CA SER A 232 -2.63 -6.02 20.90
C SER A 232 -2.03 -5.85 19.50
N LEU A 233 -2.82 -5.32 18.57
CA LEU A 233 -2.35 -4.98 17.23
C LEU A 233 -1.23 -3.95 17.28
N LEU A 234 -1.40 -2.89 18.08
CA LEU A 234 -0.36 -1.87 18.27
C LEU A 234 0.88 -2.45 18.94
N SER A 235 0.75 -3.31 19.96
CA SER A 235 1.92 -3.92 20.62
C SER A 235 2.70 -4.86 19.71
N LEU A 236 2.02 -5.60 18.82
CA LEU A 236 2.69 -6.50 17.86
C LEU A 236 3.62 -5.74 16.89
N VAL A 237 3.22 -4.52 16.51
CA VAL A 237 3.93 -3.67 15.55
C VAL A 237 4.83 -2.66 16.25
N GLN A 238 4.63 -2.40 17.54
CA GLN A 238 5.53 -1.57 18.33
C GLN A 238 6.90 -2.23 18.45
N HIS A 239 7.94 -1.39 18.39
CA HIS A 239 9.31 -1.80 18.62
C HIS A 239 9.39 -2.28 20.06
N SER A 240 9.64 -3.58 20.25
CA SER A 240 9.68 -4.16 21.58
C SER A 240 10.90 -3.64 22.32
N SER A 241 10.79 -3.50 23.65
CA SER A 241 11.94 -3.23 24.51
C SER A 241 12.84 -4.46 24.69
N ASP A 242 12.50 -5.60 24.08
CA ASP A 242 13.30 -6.81 24.15
C ASP A 242 14.52 -6.68 23.23
N PRO A 243 15.76 -6.73 23.77
CA PRO A 243 16.99 -6.67 22.97
C PRO A 243 17.13 -7.83 21.96
N ARG A 244 16.32 -8.89 22.07
CA ARG A 244 16.32 -10.04 21.14
C ARG A 244 15.45 -9.82 19.91
N ASN A 245 14.42 -8.98 20.00
CA ASN A 245 13.54 -8.64 18.89
C ASN A 245 13.13 -7.16 18.90
N PRO A 246 14.08 -6.23 18.67
CA PRO A 246 13.84 -4.80 18.81
C PRO A 246 12.80 -4.24 17.82
N ILE A 247 12.44 -5.00 16.78
CA ILE A 247 11.58 -4.58 15.67
C ILE A 247 10.30 -5.42 15.63
N GLY A 248 9.83 -5.96 16.76
CA GLY A 248 8.50 -6.60 16.88
C GLY A 248 8.26 -7.77 15.90
N CYS A 249 7.03 -7.96 15.43
CA CYS A 249 6.69 -9.10 14.55
C CYS A 249 7.14 -8.96 13.08
N HIS A 250 7.86 -7.89 12.72
CA HIS A 250 8.16 -7.52 11.33
C HIS A 250 8.95 -8.56 10.55
N TYR A 251 9.98 -9.16 11.17
CA TYR A 251 10.81 -10.20 10.54
C TYR A 251 10.35 -11.61 10.89
N GLY A 252 9.81 -11.81 12.10
CA GLY A 252 9.34 -13.13 12.55
C GLY A 252 8.04 -13.59 11.88
N ASN A 253 7.12 -12.66 11.58
CA ASN A 253 5.90 -12.94 10.84
C ASN A 253 5.52 -11.72 9.98
N PRO A 254 6.16 -11.55 8.81
CA PRO A 254 5.99 -10.35 8.01
C PRO A 254 4.58 -10.16 7.46
N LYS A 255 3.84 -11.26 7.22
CA LYS A 255 2.46 -11.18 6.75
C LYS A 255 1.50 -10.71 7.83
N LEU A 256 1.76 -11.10 9.08
CA LEU A 256 0.99 -10.61 10.23
C LEU A 256 1.20 -9.10 10.41
N ALA A 257 2.46 -8.64 10.41
CA ALA A 257 2.78 -7.22 10.51
C ALA A 257 2.16 -6.40 9.36
N GLU A 258 2.16 -6.94 8.12
CA GLU A 258 1.51 -6.31 6.98
C GLU A 258 0.01 -6.09 7.23
N LEU A 259 -0.70 -7.11 7.70
CA LEU A 259 -2.13 -7.02 7.97
C LEU A 259 -2.43 -6.07 9.14
N CYS A 260 -1.57 -6.02 10.17
CA CYS A 260 -1.69 -5.04 11.25
C CYS A 260 -1.63 -3.60 10.69
N TYR A 261 -0.62 -3.27 9.87
CA TYR A 261 -0.56 -1.95 9.25
C TYR A 261 -1.70 -1.68 8.28
N LYS A 262 -2.18 -2.69 7.54
CA LYS A 262 -3.36 -2.56 6.68
C LYS A 262 -4.59 -2.15 7.48
N VAL A 263 -4.86 -2.81 8.61
CA VAL A 263 -5.98 -2.47 9.50
C VAL A 263 -5.81 -1.07 10.09
N ILE A 264 -4.62 -0.70 10.57
CA ILE A 264 -4.34 0.67 11.06
C ILE A 264 -4.62 1.71 9.97
N PHE A 265 -4.14 1.47 8.75
CA PHE A 265 -4.40 2.35 7.62
C PHE A 265 -5.91 2.46 7.34
N GLN A 266 -6.64 1.34 7.32
CA GLN A 266 -8.08 1.33 7.10
C GLN A 266 -8.81 2.17 8.16
N LEU A 267 -8.44 2.04 9.44
CA LEU A 267 -8.99 2.85 10.53
C LEU A 267 -8.69 4.34 10.36
N CYS A 268 -7.48 4.69 9.89
CA CYS A 268 -7.10 6.08 9.63
C CYS A 268 -7.80 6.66 8.39
N SER A 269 -8.08 5.85 7.38
CA SER A 269 -8.71 6.28 6.12
C SER A 269 -10.23 6.40 6.17
N HIS A 270 -10.88 5.71 7.12
CA HIS A 270 -12.34 5.68 7.21
C HIS A 270 -12.90 6.97 7.80
N HIS A 271 -13.95 7.52 7.17
CA HIS A 271 -14.56 8.80 7.56
C HIS A 271 -14.92 8.87 9.06
N ASP A 272 -15.60 7.85 9.59
CA ASP A 272 -16.08 7.86 10.98
C ASP A 272 -15.03 7.42 12.01
N LEU A 273 -14.00 6.67 11.61
CA LEU A 273 -13.04 6.04 12.55
C LEU A 273 -11.72 6.80 12.62
N SER A 274 -11.39 7.58 11.59
CA SER A 274 -10.14 8.33 11.46
C SER A 274 -9.88 9.22 12.67
N THR A 275 -10.86 10.04 13.05
CA THR A 275 -10.71 11.05 14.11
C THR A 275 -10.43 10.45 15.50
N PRO A 276 -11.20 9.46 16.00
CA PRO A 276 -10.88 8.82 17.28
C PRO A 276 -9.57 8.02 17.22
N THR A 277 -9.26 7.35 16.10
CA THR A 277 -8.03 6.56 15.94
C THR A 277 -6.78 7.43 15.93
N LEU A 278 -6.72 8.45 15.06
CA LEU A 278 -5.55 9.33 14.94
C LEU A 278 -5.26 10.07 16.24
N ARG A 279 -6.31 10.52 16.95
CA ARG A 279 -6.17 11.17 18.26
C ARG A 279 -5.53 10.24 19.29
N TYR A 280 -5.95 8.98 19.31
CA TYR A 280 -5.39 7.97 20.22
C TYR A 280 -3.93 7.66 19.88
N LEU A 281 -3.61 7.41 18.60
CA LEU A 281 -2.25 7.12 18.12
C LEU A 281 -1.28 8.27 18.36
N ARG A 282 -1.76 9.52 18.22
CA ARG A 282 -0.98 10.74 18.45
C ARG A 282 -0.65 10.93 19.93
N ASN A 283 -1.63 10.77 20.81
CA ASN A 283 -1.49 11.18 22.21
C ASN A 283 -0.80 10.14 23.10
N ASN A 284 -1.01 8.84 22.85
CA ASN A 284 -0.62 7.81 23.82
C ASN A 284 0.73 7.16 23.50
N HIS A 285 1.14 7.13 22.22
CA HIS A 285 2.32 6.36 21.81
C HIS A 285 3.28 7.10 20.87
N ASP A 286 3.01 8.35 20.49
CA ASP A 286 3.76 9.03 19.43
C ASP A 286 3.94 8.10 18.21
N PHE A 287 2.89 7.31 17.91
CA PHE A 287 3.03 6.04 17.19
C PHE A 287 3.69 6.23 15.82
N PHE A 288 3.18 7.18 15.04
CA PHE A 288 3.69 7.45 13.70
C PHE A 288 5.15 7.90 13.72
N HIS A 289 5.56 8.71 14.70
CA HIS A 289 6.96 9.14 14.80
C HIS A 289 7.88 7.97 15.15
N ALA A 290 7.51 7.16 16.15
CA ALA A 290 8.30 5.98 16.55
C ALA A 290 8.45 4.98 15.39
N GLN A 291 7.33 4.65 14.73
CA GLN A 291 7.32 3.71 13.61
C GLN A 291 8.07 4.26 12.40
N LEU A 292 7.85 5.53 12.06
CA LEU A 292 8.56 6.17 10.97
C LEU A 292 10.06 6.28 11.27
N SER A 293 10.49 6.38 12.53
CA SER A 293 11.90 6.46 12.90
C SER A 293 12.67 5.15 12.65
N ALA A 294 11.98 4.01 12.70
CA ALA A 294 12.60 2.70 12.57
C ALA A 294 12.70 2.17 11.13
N ILE A 295 11.85 2.63 10.23
CA ILE A 295 11.97 2.38 8.77
C ILE A 295 13.26 3.06 8.23
N PRO A 296 13.91 2.60 7.14
CA PRO A 296 13.58 1.44 6.31
C PRO A 296 13.75 0.11 7.05
N LEU A 297 12.84 -0.83 6.79
CA LEU A 297 13.04 -2.22 7.19
C LEU A 297 13.99 -2.87 6.18
N ASP A 298 15.01 -3.54 6.69
CA ASP A 298 16.07 -4.11 5.88
C ASP A 298 15.60 -5.40 5.21
N VAL A 299 15.23 -5.29 3.93
CA VAL A 299 14.77 -6.41 3.10
C VAL A 299 15.85 -7.49 2.95
N ALA A 300 17.13 -7.13 3.08
CA ALA A 300 18.24 -8.07 2.97
C ALA A 300 18.33 -9.04 4.15
N ARG A 301 17.74 -8.71 5.31
CA ARG A 301 17.74 -9.61 6.50
C ARG A 301 16.96 -10.89 6.31
N LEU A 302 15.99 -10.90 5.39
CA LEU A 302 15.20 -12.08 5.05
C LEU A 302 15.77 -12.83 3.86
N ARG A 303 17.02 -12.53 3.46
CA ARG A 303 17.72 -13.33 2.46
C ARG A 303 18.08 -14.69 3.10
N PRO A 304 17.82 -15.82 2.42
CA PRO A 304 18.36 -17.10 2.87
C PRO A 304 19.89 -17.02 2.96
N ALA A 305 20.47 -17.71 3.95
CA ALA A 305 21.91 -17.70 4.15
C ALA A 305 22.62 -18.23 2.89
N GLU A 306 23.73 -17.59 2.49
CA GLU A 306 24.53 -18.01 1.33
C GLU A 306 24.98 -19.48 1.52
N GLY A 307 24.29 -20.42 0.87
CA GLY A 307 24.52 -21.86 1.00
C GLY A 307 23.26 -22.73 0.91
N GLU A 308 22.08 -22.16 1.17
CA GLU A 308 20.78 -22.80 0.93
C GLU A 308 20.15 -22.21 -0.33
N GLU A 309 20.70 -22.55 -1.50
CA GLU A 309 19.99 -22.33 -2.76
C GLU A 309 18.77 -23.27 -2.75
N GLU A 310 17.63 -22.81 -2.23
CA GLU A 310 16.36 -23.44 -2.55
C GLU A 310 16.25 -23.45 -4.08
N GLU A 311 16.06 -24.64 -4.68
CA GLU A 311 15.98 -24.91 -6.13
C GLU A 311 14.83 -24.16 -6.87
N GLY A 312 14.28 -23.09 -6.29
CA GLY A 312 13.19 -22.26 -6.83
C GLY A 312 13.50 -20.77 -6.97
N GLU A 313 14.69 -20.27 -6.61
CA GLU A 313 15.06 -18.87 -6.84
C GLU A 313 15.35 -18.60 -8.33
N GLY A 314 14.30 -18.39 -9.11
CA GLY A 314 14.41 -18.03 -10.52
C GLY A 314 15.03 -16.64 -10.70
N GLU A 315 16.29 -16.58 -11.12
CA GLU A 315 16.86 -15.37 -11.71
C GLU A 315 16.25 -15.17 -13.11
N LEU A 316 15.36 -14.19 -13.28
CA LEU A 316 14.86 -13.79 -14.60
C LEU A 316 15.64 -12.58 -15.10
N GLY A 317 16.46 -12.77 -16.13
CA GLY A 317 17.17 -11.66 -16.77
C GLY A 317 18.25 -11.00 -15.89
N GLY A 318 18.81 -11.72 -14.91
CA GLY A 318 19.84 -11.22 -13.99
C GLY A 318 19.31 -10.46 -12.77
N VAL A 319 17.98 -10.41 -12.58
CA VAL A 319 17.32 -9.78 -11.43
C VAL A 319 16.65 -10.88 -10.62
N ARG A 320 16.94 -10.92 -9.31
CA ARG A 320 16.33 -11.87 -8.38
C ARG A 320 14.91 -11.46 -8.03
N ILE A 321 13.99 -12.41 -8.09
CA ILE A 321 12.60 -12.21 -7.68
C ILE A 321 12.53 -12.21 -6.16
N MET A 322 11.93 -11.17 -5.57
CA MET A 322 11.72 -11.10 -4.13
C MET A 322 10.78 -12.21 -3.65
N THR A 323 11.06 -12.79 -2.48
CA THR A 323 10.17 -13.77 -1.85
C THR A 323 8.89 -13.10 -1.34
N SER A 324 7.80 -13.86 -1.13
CA SER A 324 6.53 -13.31 -0.61
C SER A 324 6.71 -12.65 0.78
N GLN A 325 7.65 -13.13 1.58
CA GLN A 325 8.02 -12.49 2.85
C GLN A 325 8.64 -11.11 2.65
N GLN A 326 9.57 -10.96 1.69
CA GLN A 326 10.16 -9.68 1.33
C GLN A 326 9.13 -8.71 0.75
N VAL A 327 8.21 -9.18 -0.09
CA VAL A 327 7.11 -8.34 -0.61
C VAL A 327 6.20 -7.88 0.53
N SER A 328 5.94 -8.74 1.51
CA SER A 328 5.18 -8.37 2.70
C SER A 328 5.85 -7.22 3.49
N LEU A 329 7.19 -7.15 3.54
CA LEU A 329 7.91 -6.00 4.12
C LEU A 329 7.71 -4.72 3.32
N LEU A 330 7.70 -4.80 1.98
CA LEU A 330 7.37 -3.63 1.15
C LEU A 330 5.96 -3.13 1.46
N HIS A 331 5.00 -4.05 1.62
CA HIS A 331 3.63 -3.72 1.97
C HIS A 331 3.47 -3.13 3.37
N GLN A 332 4.20 -3.63 4.37
CA GLN A 332 4.23 -3.03 5.72
C GLN A 332 4.62 -1.56 5.65
N GLN A 333 5.73 -1.26 4.97
CA GLN A 333 6.25 0.10 4.82
C GLN A 333 5.28 0.98 4.01
N ALA A 334 4.67 0.42 2.96
CA ALA A 334 3.68 1.11 2.14
C ALA A 334 2.44 1.53 2.95
N TRP A 335 1.85 0.61 3.72
CA TRP A 335 0.68 0.91 4.56
C TRP A 335 1.01 1.94 5.64
N LEU A 336 2.19 1.85 6.27
CA LEU A 336 2.63 2.85 7.24
C LEU A 336 2.76 4.23 6.58
N LEU A 337 3.44 4.34 5.44
CA LEU A 337 3.62 5.63 4.75
C LEU A 337 2.28 6.25 4.37
N LYS A 338 1.32 5.45 3.90
CA LYS A 338 -0.04 5.93 3.62
C LYS A 338 -0.77 6.42 4.89
N ALA A 339 -0.61 5.73 6.02
CA ALA A 339 -1.21 6.16 7.29
C ALA A 339 -0.54 7.46 7.81
N VAL A 340 0.78 7.57 7.69
CA VAL A 340 1.54 8.80 7.98
C VAL A 340 1.07 9.95 7.10
N ALA A 341 0.86 9.71 5.81
CA ALA A 341 0.34 10.71 4.87
C ALA A 341 -1.02 11.28 5.33
N ILE A 342 -1.93 10.43 5.82
CA ILE A 342 -3.21 10.86 6.39
C ILE A 342 -2.98 11.70 7.66
N GLU A 343 -2.14 11.25 8.58
CA GLU A 343 -1.84 11.99 9.82
C GLU A 343 -1.22 13.36 9.52
N MET A 344 -0.30 13.44 8.57
CA MET A 344 0.29 14.71 8.12
C MET A 344 -0.78 15.63 7.54
N ARG A 345 -1.68 15.12 6.71
CA ARG A 345 -2.77 15.94 6.16
C ARG A 345 -3.71 16.46 7.25
N VAL A 346 -4.17 15.59 8.16
CA VAL A 346 -5.08 15.97 9.25
C VAL A 346 -4.43 16.97 10.19
N THR A 347 -3.14 16.80 10.52
CA THR A 347 -2.41 17.74 11.38
C THR A 347 -2.14 19.08 10.69
N ALA A 348 -1.95 19.09 9.37
CA ALA A 348 -1.86 20.32 8.58
C ALA A 348 -3.19 21.08 8.57
N GLU A 349 -4.31 20.38 8.33
CA GLU A 349 -5.67 20.97 8.33
C GLU A 349 -6.06 21.49 9.73
N THR A 350 -5.69 20.78 10.80
CA THR A 350 -5.97 21.16 12.20
C THR A 350 -4.96 22.14 12.81
N GLN A 351 -4.01 22.65 12.02
CA GLN A 351 -2.97 23.62 12.45
C GLN A 351 -2.07 23.11 13.59
N LEU A 352 -1.90 21.80 13.74
CA LEU A 352 -0.93 21.19 14.68
C LEU A 352 0.48 21.18 14.06
N ARG A 353 1.02 22.39 13.83
CA ARG A 353 2.24 22.60 13.02
C ARG A 353 3.47 21.91 13.60
N SER A 354 3.66 21.91 14.92
CA SER A 354 4.82 21.29 15.57
C SER A 354 4.86 19.77 15.36
N HIS A 355 3.70 19.11 15.43
CA HIS A 355 3.61 17.67 15.21
C HIS A 355 3.91 17.32 13.74
N ASN A 356 3.33 18.08 12.82
CA ASN A 356 3.58 17.89 11.39
C ASN A 356 5.06 18.16 11.03
N GLN A 357 5.63 19.26 11.53
CA GLN A 357 7.05 19.60 11.33
C GLN A 357 7.96 18.50 11.86
N ARG A 358 7.69 17.93 13.04
CA ARG A 358 8.48 16.81 13.59
C ARG A 358 8.51 15.59 12.65
N LEU A 359 7.39 15.27 11.98
CA LEU A 359 7.33 14.18 11.00
C LEU A 359 8.07 14.54 9.69
N VAL A 360 7.93 15.77 9.21
CA VAL A 360 8.65 16.28 8.03
C VAL A 360 10.16 16.29 8.29
N ASP A 361 10.60 16.78 9.44
CA ASP A 361 12.00 16.84 9.83
C ASP A 361 12.61 15.44 9.91
N LEU A 362 11.88 14.44 10.43
CA LEU A 362 12.35 13.05 10.46
C LEU A 362 12.59 12.48 9.05
N LEU A 363 11.83 12.92 8.05
CA LEU A 363 11.92 12.45 6.66
C LEU A 363 12.97 13.23 5.84
N MET A 364 13.05 14.54 6.09
CA MET A 364 13.77 15.50 5.25
C MET A 364 15.08 15.99 5.88
N SER A 365 15.33 15.76 7.17
CA SER A 365 16.62 16.09 7.78
C SER A 365 17.72 15.16 7.28
N GLU A 366 18.87 15.75 6.98
CA GLU A 366 20.14 15.03 6.90
C GLU A 366 20.45 14.58 8.32
N LYS A 367 20.59 13.27 8.54
CA LYS A 367 20.96 12.75 9.87
C LYS A 367 22.31 13.34 10.26
N SER A 368 22.32 14.36 11.12
CA SER A 368 23.48 14.62 11.96
C SER A 368 23.69 13.37 12.82
N THR A 369 24.89 12.82 12.76
CA THR A 369 25.37 11.65 13.50
C THR A 369 24.75 11.51 14.90
N ASN A 370 24.34 10.27 15.23
CA ASN A 370 23.84 9.72 16.50
C ASN A 370 22.33 9.47 16.59
N TRP A 371 21.88 8.39 15.96
CA TRP A 371 20.75 7.62 16.48
C TRP A 371 21.24 6.26 16.93
N ASN A 372 21.39 6.10 18.25
CA ASN A 372 21.62 4.82 18.92
C ASN A 372 20.32 4.48 19.67
N PRO A 373 19.56 3.45 19.27
CA PRO A 373 18.19 3.24 19.78
C PRO A 373 18.12 2.74 21.23
N VAL A 374 19.25 2.58 21.93
CA VAL A 374 19.32 1.88 23.23
C VAL A 374 19.27 2.81 24.46
N LEU A 375 19.41 4.14 24.31
CA LEU A 375 19.51 5.05 25.47
C LEU A 375 18.51 6.22 25.42
N GLY A 376 17.23 5.89 25.33
CA GLY A 376 16.14 6.81 25.61
C GLY A 376 15.81 6.87 27.10
N HIS A 377 16.75 7.35 27.94
CA HIS A 377 16.54 7.93 29.29
C HIS A 377 17.84 7.87 30.10
N VAL A 378 18.72 8.88 30.01
CA VAL A 378 19.46 9.45 31.16
C VAL A 378 19.99 10.83 30.72
N THR A 379 19.57 11.86 31.42
CA THR A 379 20.18 13.20 31.40
C THR A 379 21.59 13.16 31.99
N GLY A 380 22.59 13.71 31.30
CA GLY A 380 23.83 14.19 31.92
C GLY A 380 25.12 13.50 31.47
N SER A 381 25.95 14.26 30.76
CA SER A 381 27.43 14.24 30.72
C SER A 381 28.14 13.14 31.52
N VAL A 382 28.80 12.19 30.83
CA VAL A 382 30.23 11.84 31.01
C VAL A 382 30.74 11.07 29.77
N MET A 383 31.95 11.38 29.29
CA MET A 383 32.73 10.52 28.40
C MET A 383 33.03 9.16 29.06
N SER A 384 33.04 8.08 28.29
CA SER A 384 34.11 7.08 28.38
C SER A 384 34.12 6.17 27.15
N GLU A 385 35.28 6.12 26.53
CA GLU A 385 35.73 5.12 25.56
C GLU A 385 35.64 3.70 26.14
N LEU A 386 35.67 2.71 25.23
CA LEU A 386 35.78 1.24 25.42
C LEU A 386 34.49 0.44 25.22
N THR A 387 34.25 -0.03 23.98
CA THR A 387 34.04 -1.46 23.68
C THR A 387 34.07 -1.70 22.17
N GLU A 388 35.11 -2.39 21.71
CA GLU A 388 35.25 -3.00 20.38
C GLU A 388 34.28 -4.19 20.23
N TYR A 389 34.01 -4.52 18.95
CA TYR A 389 33.19 -5.62 18.40
C TYR A 389 31.70 -5.31 18.13
N GLN A 390 31.43 -4.72 16.97
CA GLN A 390 30.20 -4.97 16.19
C GLN A 390 30.60 -5.36 14.76
N PRO A 391 29.95 -6.38 14.15
CA PRO A 391 30.23 -6.77 12.78
C PRO A 391 29.59 -5.76 11.80
N GLU A 392 30.30 -5.58 10.69
CA GLU A 392 30.07 -4.62 9.63
C GLU A 392 28.66 -4.73 9.00
N LEU A 393 27.84 -3.69 9.14
CA LEU A 393 26.72 -3.38 8.25
C LEU A 393 27.22 -2.42 7.17
N SER A 394 27.59 -2.97 6.01
CA SER A 394 27.76 -2.22 4.75
C SER A 394 26.38 -1.65 4.34
N ILE A 395 26.17 -0.45 3.82
CA ILE A 395 26.89 0.33 2.79
C ILE A 395 26.73 1.83 3.12
N ALA A 396 27.75 2.62 2.82
CA ALA A 396 27.82 4.07 2.98
C ALA A 396 26.60 4.83 2.41
N ASN A 397 25.81 5.44 3.30
CA ASN A 397 24.85 6.52 3.01
C ASN A 397 24.83 7.51 4.20
N GLU A 398 26.03 7.84 4.71
CA GLU A 398 26.21 8.82 5.78
C GLU A 398 25.82 10.21 5.24
N GLY A 399 24.60 10.67 5.59
CA GLY A 399 24.08 11.99 5.21
C GLY A 399 22.86 11.97 4.28
N GLN A 400 22.46 10.82 3.71
CA GLN A 400 21.29 10.78 2.82
C GLN A 400 19.99 10.93 3.61
N ARG A 401 19.08 11.78 3.10
CA ARG A 401 17.75 11.99 3.68
C ARG A 401 16.95 10.71 3.66
N LYS A 402 16.22 10.46 4.75
CA LYS A 402 15.44 9.24 4.95
C LYS A 402 14.42 8.97 3.85
N ILE A 403 13.81 10.02 3.32
CA ILE A 403 12.87 9.92 2.20
C ILE A 403 13.52 9.33 0.94
N LEU A 404 14.80 9.57 0.70
CA LEU A 404 15.53 9.00 -0.43
C LEU A 404 15.95 7.56 -0.16
N VAL A 405 16.37 7.25 1.08
CA VAL A 405 16.65 5.85 1.47
C VAL A 405 15.41 4.96 1.29
N LEU A 406 14.22 5.49 1.58
CA LEU A 406 12.96 4.80 1.29
C LEU A 406 12.70 4.58 -0.19
N LEU A 407 13.16 5.50 -1.04
CA LEU A 407 13.06 5.38 -2.50
C LEU A 407 14.08 4.35 -3.04
N ASP A 408 15.20 4.15 -2.36
CA ASP A 408 16.21 3.12 -2.69
C ASP A 408 15.65 1.69 -2.56
N LEU A 409 14.62 1.48 -1.73
CA LEU A 409 13.93 0.18 -1.60
C LEU A 409 13.06 -0.17 -2.81
N VAL A 410 12.64 0.82 -3.60
CA VAL A 410 11.78 0.58 -4.76
C VAL A 410 12.61 0.17 -5.96
N THR A 411 12.31 -1.01 -6.51
CA THR A 411 12.91 -1.49 -7.75
C THR A 411 12.10 -0.95 -8.93
N PHE A 412 12.75 -0.19 -9.82
CA PHE A 412 12.13 0.40 -11.01
C PHE A 412 12.25 -0.49 -12.26
N GLU A 413 12.95 -1.63 -12.13
CA GLU A 413 13.12 -2.59 -13.21
C GLU A 413 11.85 -3.39 -13.49
N ASP A 414 11.37 -3.30 -14.74
CA ASP A 414 10.20 -4.07 -15.21
C ASP A 414 10.66 -5.47 -15.59
N LEU A 415 10.57 -6.38 -14.62
CA LEU A 415 10.90 -7.79 -14.84
C LEU A 415 9.91 -8.40 -15.85
N PRO A 416 10.33 -8.97 -16.99
CA PRO A 416 9.39 -9.49 -18.00
C PRO A 416 8.57 -10.66 -17.45
N LEU A 417 7.30 -10.74 -17.87
CA LEU A 417 6.47 -11.90 -17.52
C LEU A 417 6.94 -13.12 -18.32
N PRO A 418 7.09 -14.30 -17.69
CA PRO A 418 7.35 -15.55 -18.41
C PRO A 418 6.29 -15.79 -19.51
N PRO A 419 6.70 -16.20 -20.73
CA PRO A 419 5.76 -16.46 -21.81
C PRO A 419 4.88 -17.67 -21.49
N LEU A 420 3.57 -17.55 -21.73
CA LEU A 420 2.63 -18.66 -21.62
C LEU A 420 2.60 -19.44 -22.93
N GLN A 421 2.44 -20.76 -22.84
CA GLN A 421 2.06 -21.57 -24.00
C GLN A 421 0.60 -21.27 -24.35
N ALA A 422 0.32 -21.02 -25.64
CA ALA A 422 -1.00 -20.60 -26.12
C ALA A 422 -2.13 -21.58 -25.74
N GLU A 423 -1.80 -22.86 -25.56
CA GLU A 423 -2.73 -23.94 -25.20
C GLU A 423 -3.31 -23.76 -23.78
N PHE A 424 -2.56 -23.16 -22.87
CA PHE A 424 -2.98 -22.94 -21.48
C PHE A 424 -3.49 -21.52 -21.21
N GLU A 425 -3.33 -20.60 -22.16
CA GLU A 425 -3.65 -19.17 -21.97
C GLU A 425 -5.13 -18.94 -21.64
N ALA A 426 -6.04 -19.62 -22.33
CA ALA A 426 -7.49 -19.49 -22.08
C ALA A 426 -7.90 -20.06 -20.71
N ALA A 427 -7.31 -21.18 -20.30
CA ALA A 427 -7.58 -21.79 -18.98
C ALA A 427 -7.04 -20.90 -17.85
N ILE A 428 -5.86 -20.32 -18.03
CA ILE A 428 -5.25 -19.39 -17.08
C ILE A 428 -6.10 -18.13 -16.94
N GLN A 429 -6.51 -17.50 -18.05
CA GLN A 429 -7.38 -16.32 -18.03
C GLN A 429 -8.73 -16.59 -17.35
N SER A 430 -9.26 -17.81 -17.46
CA SER A 430 -10.52 -18.19 -16.79
C SER A 430 -10.39 -18.37 -15.27
N CYS A 431 -9.15 -18.53 -14.78
CA CYS A 431 -8.81 -18.65 -13.36
C CYS A 431 -8.23 -17.35 -12.78
N ASP A 432 -8.23 -16.25 -13.55
CA ASP A 432 -7.77 -14.96 -13.05
C ASP A 432 -8.81 -14.38 -12.07
N THR A 433 -8.34 -14.09 -10.87
CA THR A 433 -9.11 -13.49 -9.79
C THR A 433 -8.55 -12.12 -9.45
N GLU A 434 -9.43 -11.14 -9.33
CA GLU A 434 -9.08 -9.81 -8.85
C GLU A 434 -9.22 -9.77 -7.32
N ASP A 435 -8.15 -9.41 -6.61
CA ASP A 435 -8.27 -9.03 -5.20
C ASP A 435 -8.93 -7.64 -5.12
N PRO A 436 -10.16 -7.52 -4.57
CA PRO A 436 -10.89 -6.25 -4.52
C PRO A 436 -10.17 -5.17 -3.70
N SER A 437 -9.26 -5.56 -2.81
CA SER A 437 -8.57 -4.64 -1.90
C SER A 437 -7.23 -4.12 -2.44
N SER A 438 -6.58 -4.87 -3.33
CA SER A 438 -5.29 -4.50 -3.95
C SER A 438 -5.41 -4.14 -5.43
N GLY A 439 -6.50 -4.55 -6.10
CA GLY A 439 -6.70 -4.40 -7.54
C GLY A 439 -5.74 -5.27 -8.37
N LEU A 440 -5.10 -6.25 -7.76
CA LEU A 440 -4.20 -7.19 -8.43
C LEU A 440 -5.00 -8.36 -9.01
N THR A 441 -4.87 -8.58 -10.32
CA THR A 441 -5.29 -9.82 -10.97
C THR A 441 -4.21 -10.88 -10.73
N TYR A 442 -4.55 -11.97 -10.06
CA TYR A 442 -3.69 -13.13 -9.90
C TYR A 442 -4.43 -14.39 -10.35
N THR A 443 -3.69 -15.35 -10.91
CA THR A 443 -4.27 -16.63 -11.30
C THR A 443 -4.38 -17.53 -10.08
N ASP A 444 -5.59 -18.01 -9.74
CA ASP A 444 -5.76 -18.99 -8.66
C ASP A 444 -5.18 -20.35 -9.08
N VAL A 445 -4.00 -20.65 -8.52
CA VAL A 445 -3.25 -21.88 -8.78
C VAL A 445 -4.05 -23.12 -8.36
N ARG A 446 -4.88 -23.04 -7.31
CA ARG A 446 -5.68 -24.17 -6.83
C ARG A 446 -6.82 -24.47 -7.79
N GLN A 447 -7.52 -23.43 -8.25
CA GLN A 447 -8.59 -23.58 -9.23
C GLN A 447 -8.04 -24.10 -10.57
N LEU A 448 -6.91 -23.57 -11.02
CA LEU A 448 -6.23 -24.03 -12.24
C LEU A 448 -5.83 -25.51 -12.12
N HIS A 449 -5.18 -25.91 -11.02
CA HIS A 449 -4.82 -27.31 -10.80
C HIS A 449 -6.06 -28.21 -10.76
N GLN A 450 -7.16 -27.79 -10.13
CA GLN A 450 -8.41 -28.57 -10.14
C GLN A 450 -8.96 -28.72 -11.56
N MET A 451 -9.02 -27.65 -12.34
CA MET A 451 -9.49 -27.66 -13.72
C MET A 451 -8.63 -28.59 -14.59
N MET A 452 -7.30 -28.42 -14.57
CA MET A 452 -6.38 -29.26 -15.34
C MET A 452 -6.48 -30.74 -14.90
N MET A 453 -6.60 -31.02 -13.61
CA MET A 453 -6.78 -32.38 -13.11
C MET A 453 -8.12 -32.99 -13.52
N THR A 454 -9.19 -32.20 -13.63
CA THR A 454 -10.48 -32.68 -14.16
C THR A 454 -10.36 -33.08 -15.62
N GLU A 455 -9.64 -32.29 -16.43
CA GLU A 455 -9.39 -32.62 -17.85
C GLU A 455 -8.53 -33.87 -18.00
N VAL A 456 -7.41 -33.98 -17.27
CA VAL A 456 -6.55 -35.17 -17.26
C VAL A 456 -7.32 -36.43 -16.81
N ASN A 457 -8.27 -36.28 -15.90
CA ASN A 457 -9.11 -37.39 -15.45
C ASN A 457 -10.24 -37.76 -16.43
N SER A 458 -10.65 -36.85 -17.31
CA SER A 458 -11.66 -37.12 -18.35
C SER A 458 -11.12 -38.02 -19.49
N LEU A 459 -9.81 -38.01 -19.72
CA LEU A 459 -9.12 -38.74 -20.80
C LEU A 459 -8.91 -40.25 -20.55
N ARG A 460 -9.49 -40.81 -19.47
CA ARG A 460 -9.24 -42.19 -18.96
C ARG A 460 -9.69 -43.35 -19.87
N GLY A 461 -10.26 -43.10 -21.05
CA GLY A 461 -10.88 -44.14 -21.88
C GLY A 461 -10.00 -44.84 -22.94
N GLY A 462 -8.77 -44.39 -23.21
CA GLY A 462 -7.97 -44.85 -24.36
C GLY A 462 -6.87 -45.89 -24.03
N VAL A 463 -6.67 -46.86 -24.92
CA VAL A 463 -5.51 -47.79 -24.88
C VAL A 463 -4.25 -46.99 -25.23
N GLY A 464 -3.35 -46.81 -24.26
CA GLY A 464 -2.19 -45.89 -24.34
C GLY A 464 -2.21 -44.76 -23.29
N ALA A 465 -3.32 -44.61 -22.57
CA ALA A 465 -3.54 -43.52 -21.61
C ALA A 465 -2.53 -43.45 -20.46
N SER A 466 -1.84 -44.54 -20.09
CA SER A 466 -0.91 -44.52 -18.95
C SER A 466 0.39 -43.75 -19.23
N ALA A 467 0.97 -43.87 -20.43
CA ALA A 467 2.19 -43.14 -20.78
C ALA A 467 1.88 -41.67 -21.09
N GLN A 468 0.76 -41.43 -21.78
CA GLN A 468 0.26 -40.08 -22.04
C GLN A 468 -0.10 -39.33 -20.75
N ARG A 469 -0.65 -40.03 -19.75
CA ARG A 469 -0.93 -39.45 -18.42
C ARG A 469 0.32 -38.95 -17.72
N HIS A 470 1.44 -39.67 -17.81
CA HIS A 470 2.68 -39.21 -17.17
C HIS A 470 3.22 -37.94 -17.84
N SER A 471 3.18 -37.86 -19.18
CA SER A 471 3.52 -36.64 -19.93
C SER A 471 2.63 -35.47 -19.56
N LEU A 472 1.31 -35.68 -19.54
CA LEU A 472 0.34 -34.64 -19.17
C LEU A 472 0.52 -34.15 -17.73
N LEU A 473 0.85 -35.03 -16.78
CA LEU A 473 1.13 -34.62 -15.40
C LEU A 473 2.41 -33.77 -15.32
N GLN A 474 3.43 -34.10 -16.12
CA GLN A 474 4.65 -33.30 -16.22
C GLN A 474 4.39 -31.94 -16.88
N GLU A 475 3.54 -31.88 -17.90
CA GLU A 475 3.10 -30.64 -18.54
C GLU A 475 2.28 -29.77 -17.57
N VAL A 476 1.33 -30.36 -16.84
CA VAL A 476 0.55 -29.67 -15.77
C VAL A 476 1.50 -29.09 -14.73
N GLN A 477 2.49 -29.85 -14.28
CA GLN A 477 3.48 -29.36 -13.32
C GLN A 477 4.27 -28.18 -13.89
N SER A 478 4.78 -28.29 -15.11
CA SER A 478 5.52 -27.19 -15.75
C SER A 478 4.67 -25.93 -15.96
N ALA A 479 3.39 -26.09 -16.28
CA ALA A 479 2.46 -24.98 -16.43
C ALA A 479 2.20 -24.30 -15.08
N LEU A 480 2.03 -25.07 -14.00
CA LEU A 480 1.86 -24.53 -12.65
C LEU A 480 3.13 -23.82 -12.17
N GLU A 481 4.32 -24.33 -12.45
CA GLU A 481 5.59 -23.66 -12.13
C GLU A 481 5.70 -22.29 -12.83
N VAL A 482 5.35 -22.22 -14.12
CA VAL A 482 5.32 -20.95 -14.86
C VAL A 482 4.28 -19.98 -14.30
N VAL A 483 3.09 -20.46 -13.91
CA VAL A 483 2.05 -19.61 -13.32
C VAL A 483 2.45 -19.10 -11.92
N VAL A 484 3.07 -19.94 -11.10
CA VAL A 484 3.60 -19.52 -9.78
C VAL A 484 4.67 -18.44 -9.96
N LEU A 485 5.59 -18.63 -10.90
CA LEU A 485 6.60 -17.64 -11.23
C LEU A 485 5.99 -16.34 -11.78
N ARG A 486 4.96 -16.44 -12.62
CA ARG A 486 4.24 -15.25 -13.12
C ARG A 486 3.56 -14.50 -11.97
N ASN A 487 2.93 -15.21 -11.05
CA ASN A 487 2.29 -14.63 -9.87
C ASN A 487 3.31 -13.94 -8.95
N SER A 488 4.50 -14.51 -8.74
CA SER A 488 5.55 -13.87 -7.93
C SER A 488 6.08 -12.59 -8.57
N VAL A 489 6.24 -12.55 -9.89
CA VAL A 489 6.59 -11.31 -10.63
C VAL A 489 5.49 -10.24 -10.47
N LEU A 490 4.22 -10.63 -10.57
CA LEU A 490 3.09 -9.71 -10.38
C LEU A 490 3.01 -9.19 -8.94
N GLU A 491 3.21 -10.06 -7.95
CA GLU A 491 3.26 -9.71 -6.52
C GLU A 491 4.40 -8.70 -6.25
N ASN A 492 5.60 -8.93 -6.80
CA ASN A 492 6.74 -8.04 -6.64
C ASN A 492 6.49 -6.66 -7.29
N ARG A 493 5.95 -6.63 -8.52
CA ARG A 493 5.54 -5.38 -9.19
C ARG A 493 4.50 -4.62 -8.36
N HIS A 494 3.53 -5.34 -7.80
CA HIS A 494 2.52 -4.77 -6.93
C HIS A 494 3.14 -4.21 -5.65
N GLY A 495 4.04 -4.95 -5.00
CA GLY A 495 4.83 -4.52 -3.85
C GLY A 495 5.53 -3.18 -4.07
N ASN A 496 6.31 -3.09 -5.14
CA ASN A 496 7.03 -1.87 -5.52
C ASN A 496 6.08 -0.71 -5.84
N THR A 497 5.02 -0.96 -6.60
CA THR A 497 3.99 0.06 -6.91
C THR A 497 3.31 0.56 -5.66
N HIS A 498 2.99 -0.35 -4.74
CA HIS A 498 2.33 -0.01 -3.50
C HIS A 498 3.22 0.86 -2.59
N LEU A 499 4.50 0.47 -2.42
CA LEU A 499 5.48 1.26 -1.66
C LEU A 499 5.70 2.63 -2.29
N PHE A 500 5.91 2.70 -3.61
CA PHE A 500 6.08 3.95 -4.33
C PHE A 500 4.87 4.87 -4.19
N ARG A 501 3.64 4.33 -4.25
CA ARG A 501 2.41 5.12 -4.00
C ARG A 501 2.37 5.69 -2.58
N GLY A 502 2.76 4.92 -1.58
CA GLY A 502 2.85 5.38 -0.18
C GLY A 502 3.88 6.50 -0.04
N TRP A 503 5.09 6.27 -0.56
CA TRP A 503 6.18 7.26 -0.60
C TRP A 503 5.74 8.57 -1.27
N ARG A 504 5.11 8.46 -2.45
CA ARG A 504 4.60 9.59 -3.21
C ARG A 504 3.58 10.43 -2.44
N GLN A 505 2.61 9.79 -1.78
CA GLN A 505 1.61 10.52 -0.98
C GLN A 505 2.26 11.30 0.15
N VAL A 506 3.27 10.72 0.81
CA VAL A 506 4.03 11.42 1.86
C VAL A 506 4.77 12.61 1.28
N VAL A 507 5.46 12.47 0.15
CA VAL A 507 6.16 13.58 -0.52
C VAL A 507 5.18 14.69 -0.89
N GLU A 508 4.08 14.38 -1.59
CA GLU A 508 3.10 15.36 -2.03
C GLU A 508 2.47 16.15 -0.87
N ILE A 509 2.16 15.49 0.24
CA ILE A 509 1.58 16.15 1.43
C ILE A 509 2.66 16.93 2.19
N SER A 510 3.89 16.42 2.28
CA SER A 510 5.01 17.12 2.90
C SER A 510 5.30 18.45 2.20
N LEU A 511 5.22 18.49 0.87
CA LEU A 511 5.41 19.73 0.08
C LEU A 511 4.40 20.82 0.47
N HIS A 512 3.14 20.45 0.75
CA HIS A 512 2.14 21.41 1.22
C HIS A 512 2.49 21.95 2.61
N SER A 513 3.01 21.10 3.52
CA SER A 513 3.46 21.53 4.85
C SER A 513 4.69 22.45 4.78
N LEU A 514 5.61 22.20 3.83
CA LEU A 514 6.78 23.06 3.61
C LEU A 514 6.33 24.47 3.18
N LEU A 515 5.39 24.56 2.23
CA LEU A 515 4.78 25.82 1.79
C LEU A 515 3.89 26.50 2.87
N GLY A 516 3.13 25.71 3.65
CA GLY A 516 2.20 26.18 4.67
C GLY A 516 2.84 26.75 5.93
N GLY A 517 4.16 26.64 6.07
CA GLY A 517 4.95 27.29 7.12
C GLY A 517 5.05 28.82 7.00
N GLY A 518 4.49 29.42 5.95
CA GLY A 518 4.45 30.88 5.69
C GLY A 518 3.48 31.66 6.60
N GLY A 519 3.38 31.30 7.88
CA GLY A 519 2.64 32.05 8.88
C GLY A 519 3.51 33.13 9.52
N SER A 520 3.59 34.30 8.90
CA SER A 520 3.78 35.63 9.53
C SER A 520 4.91 35.85 10.55
N ASN A 521 5.93 35.00 10.60
CA ASN A 521 7.13 35.24 11.42
C ASN A 521 8.37 35.21 10.52
N GLU A 522 8.39 36.14 9.56
CA GLU A 522 9.55 36.54 8.77
C GLU A 522 10.56 37.24 9.70
N GLY A 523 11.31 36.43 10.44
CA GLY A 523 12.61 36.81 10.95
C GLY A 523 13.68 36.02 10.22
N ARG A 524 14.86 36.64 10.04
CA ARG A 524 16.22 36.20 9.63
C ARG A 524 16.56 34.71 9.38
N GLY A 525 15.77 33.72 9.81
CA GLY A 525 15.86 32.29 9.47
C GLY A 525 14.98 31.83 8.30
N GLY A 526 14.24 32.73 7.63
CA GLY A 526 13.44 32.39 6.44
C GLY A 526 14.28 31.97 5.23
N ALA A 527 15.41 32.63 5.00
CA ALA A 527 16.30 32.33 3.87
C ALA A 527 16.95 30.93 4.00
N GLU A 528 17.50 30.60 5.17
CA GLU A 528 18.07 29.26 5.44
C GLU A 528 17.03 28.15 5.30
N LYS A 529 15.76 28.42 5.67
CA LYS A 529 14.67 27.47 5.50
C LYS A 529 14.34 27.25 4.02
N LYS A 530 14.21 28.33 3.24
CA LYS A 530 13.97 28.27 1.78
C LYS A 530 15.12 27.55 1.06
N GLU A 531 16.37 27.79 1.47
CA GLU A 531 17.55 27.11 0.91
C GLU A 531 17.51 25.59 1.14
N ARG A 532 17.17 25.15 2.36
CA ARG A 532 16.96 23.72 2.66
C ARG A 532 15.84 23.13 1.84
N GLU A 533 14.71 23.83 1.72
CA GLU A 533 13.58 23.37 0.89
C GLU A 533 13.97 23.18 -0.57
N ILE A 534 14.73 24.11 -1.15
CA ILE A 534 15.24 24.01 -2.52
C ILE A 534 16.23 22.85 -2.68
N SER A 535 17.14 22.64 -1.72
CA SER A 535 18.05 21.48 -1.71
C SER A 535 17.29 20.16 -1.68
N VAL A 536 16.24 20.04 -0.85
CA VAL A 536 15.36 18.86 -0.80
C VAL A 536 14.69 18.60 -2.13
N LEU A 537 14.16 19.63 -2.78
CA LEU A 537 13.56 19.48 -4.09
C LEU A 537 14.56 19.00 -5.14
N PHE A 538 15.77 19.54 -5.16
CA PHE A 538 16.79 19.12 -6.12
C PHE A 538 17.19 17.66 -5.94
N GLU A 539 17.46 17.23 -4.71
CA GLU A 539 17.82 15.83 -4.44
C GLU A 539 16.69 14.86 -4.79
N LEU A 540 15.44 15.23 -4.49
CA LEU A 540 14.27 14.42 -4.86
C LEU A 540 14.10 14.32 -6.38
N ILE A 541 14.22 15.44 -7.10
CA ILE A 541 14.09 15.48 -8.56
C ILE A 541 15.20 14.66 -9.22
N GLN A 542 16.46 14.91 -8.84
CA GLN A 542 17.61 14.17 -9.38
C GLN A 542 17.57 12.68 -9.00
N GLY A 543 17.20 12.38 -7.75
CA GLY A 543 17.07 11.01 -7.27
C GLY A 543 16.00 10.20 -8.01
N LEU A 544 14.90 10.84 -8.43
CA LEU A 544 13.88 10.23 -9.29
C LEU A 544 14.33 10.10 -10.74
N LEU A 545 14.95 11.14 -11.31
CA LEU A 545 15.43 11.13 -12.70
C LEU A 545 16.49 10.04 -12.91
N ALA A 546 17.47 9.93 -12.01
CA ALA A 546 18.51 8.90 -12.06
C ALA A 546 17.94 7.46 -12.09
N ARG A 547 16.79 7.22 -11.46
CA ARG A 547 16.12 5.92 -11.44
C ARG A 547 15.37 5.59 -12.72
N VAL A 548 14.88 6.61 -13.43
CA VAL A 548 14.16 6.44 -14.70
C VAL A 548 15.12 6.31 -15.89
N GLU A 549 16.34 6.85 -15.78
CA GLU A 549 17.37 6.72 -16.81
C GLU A 549 17.95 5.29 -16.92
N GLY A 550 17.71 4.42 -15.94
CA GLY A 550 18.13 3.02 -15.93
C GLY A 550 17.47 2.11 -16.98
N ARG A 551 17.93 0.85 -17.05
CA ARG A 551 17.46 -0.18 -18.02
C ARG A 551 16.02 -0.67 -17.81
N GLY A 552 15.35 -0.20 -16.76
CA GLY A 552 14.02 -0.58 -16.36
C GLY A 552 13.01 0.54 -16.53
N ARG A 553 12.46 0.74 -17.74
CA ARG A 553 11.35 1.69 -17.93
C ARG A 553 10.04 0.98 -17.74
N GLY A 554 9.65 0.89 -16.49
CA GLY A 554 8.50 0.10 -16.11
C GLY A 554 7.17 0.82 -16.04
N ALA A 555 6.14 0.10 -15.61
CA ALA A 555 4.81 0.63 -15.32
C ALA A 555 4.82 1.85 -14.35
N LEU A 556 5.87 1.98 -13.53
CA LEU A 556 6.07 3.07 -12.58
C LEU A 556 6.47 4.41 -13.21
N SER A 557 7.03 4.41 -14.42
CA SER A 557 7.55 5.61 -15.08
C SER A 557 6.52 6.75 -15.16
N GLY A 558 5.26 6.42 -15.48
CA GLY A 558 4.17 7.40 -15.54
C GLY A 558 3.87 8.06 -14.20
N GLU A 559 3.93 7.30 -13.10
CA GLU A 559 3.73 7.84 -11.74
C GLU A 559 4.94 8.65 -11.26
N VAL A 560 6.17 8.25 -11.63
CA VAL A 560 7.38 9.05 -11.35
C VAL A 560 7.31 10.41 -12.03
N PHE A 561 6.97 10.46 -13.32
CA PHE A 561 6.88 11.74 -14.04
C PHE A 561 5.79 12.66 -13.48
N ARG A 562 4.70 12.09 -12.95
CA ARG A 562 3.69 12.85 -12.23
C ARG A 562 4.24 13.49 -10.96
N VAL A 563 5.06 12.79 -10.19
CA VAL A 563 5.74 13.37 -9.01
C VAL A 563 6.74 14.44 -9.43
N LEU A 564 7.51 14.20 -10.49
CA LEU A 564 8.44 15.19 -11.04
C LEU A 564 7.72 16.48 -11.44
N LEU A 565 6.57 16.38 -12.09
CA LEU A 565 5.73 17.53 -12.44
C LEU A 565 5.36 18.35 -11.19
N VAL A 566 4.90 17.68 -10.13
CA VAL A 566 4.54 18.33 -8.87
C VAL A 566 5.77 18.99 -8.24
N LEU A 567 6.88 18.27 -8.09
CA LEU A 567 8.13 18.81 -7.53
C LEU A 567 8.64 20.03 -8.30
N MET A 568 8.62 19.98 -9.63
CA MET A 568 9.01 21.09 -10.49
C MET A 568 8.08 22.30 -10.36
N SER A 569 6.77 22.07 -10.19
CA SER A 569 5.81 23.14 -9.92
C SER A 569 6.09 23.85 -8.58
N HIS A 570 6.44 23.07 -7.54
CA HIS A 570 6.82 23.61 -6.24
C HIS A 570 8.14 24.38 -6.30
N LEU A 571 9.14 23.84 -7.02
CA LEU A 571 10.40 24.53 -7.26
C LEU A 571 10.17 25.87 -7.98
N SER A 572 9.32 25.87 -9.01
CA SER A 572 8.95 27.11 -9.70
C SER A 572 8.24 28.10 -8.78
N PHE A 573 7.35 27.63 -7.92
CA PHE A 573 6.64 28.51 -6.99
C PHE A 573 7.59 29.14 -5.94
N ILE A 574 8.48 28.35 -5.34
CA ILE A 574 9.41 28.84 -4.31
C ILE A 574 10.41 29.82 -4.92
N THR A 575 10.94 29.52 -6.11
CA THR A 575 11.86 30.42 -6.80
C THR A 575 11.16 31.72 -7.23
N THR A 576 9.93 31.68 -7.76
CA THR A 576 9.18 32.89 -8.10
C THR A 576 8.87 33.77 -6.88
N THR A 577 8.59 33.17 -5.72
CA THR A 577 8.32 33.93 -4.49
C THR A 577 9.58 34.41 -3.77
N ALA A 578 10.74 33.77 -4.00
CA ALA A 578 12.02 34.22 -3.46
C ALA A 578 12.56 35.48 -4.18
N VAL A 579 12.31 35.61 -5.49
CA VAL A 579 12.77 36.75 -6.33
C VAL A 579 12.21 38.11 -5.89
N THR A 580 11.25 38.15 -4.97
CA THR A 580 10.77 39.41 -4.39
C THR A 580 11.59 39.93 -3.20
N GLU A 581 12.59 39.16 -2.72
CA GLU A 581 13.44 39.49 -1.56
C GLU A 581 14.91 39.71 -1.99
N ASP A 582 15.55 40.80 -1.53
CA ASP A 582 16.85 41.37 -1.99
C ASP A 582 18.13 40.47 -1.95
N ASP A 583 18.05 39.15 -1.68
CA ASP A 583 19.20 38.21 -1.53
C ASP A 583 19.48 37.33 -2.79
N ASP A 584 19.06 37.82 -3.97
CA ASP A 584 18.91 37.09 -5.24
C ASP A 584 20.19 36.44 -5.85
N SER A 585 21.38 36.99 -5.61
CA SER A 585 22.57 36.65 -6.43
C SER A 585 23.34 35.41 -5.98
N LEU A 586 23.18 34.95 -4.73
CA LEU A 586 23.94 33.81 -4.21
C LEU A 586 23.23 32.48 -4.46
N LEU A 587 21.90 32.43 -4.32
CA LEU A 587 21.11 31.21 -4.51
C LEU A 587 21.11 30.78 -5.99
N THR A 588 21.03 31.74 -6.92
CA THR A 588 21.06 31.48 -8.37
C THR A 588 22.38 30.89 -8.84
N LEU A 589 23.52 31.30 -8.25
CA LEU A 589 24.83 30.76 -8.60
C LEU A 589 25.01 29.31 -8.10
N ILE A 590 24.61 29.05 -6.84
CA ILE A 590 24.78 27.76 -6.17
C ILE A 590 23.94 26.66 -6.85
N PHE A 591 22.76 27.01 -7.35
CA PHE A 591 21.80 26.04 -7.91
C PHE A 591 21.80 25.91 -9.43
N SER A 592 22.68 26.64 -10.13
CA SER A 592 22.78 26.62 -11.60
C SER A 592 23.16 25.25 -12.18
N ALA A 593 24.12 24.54 -11.56
CA ALA A 593 24.57 23.22 -12.01
C ALA A 593 23.50 22.12 -11.83
N PRO A 594 22.81 22.01 -10.66
CA PRO A 594 21.68 21.10 -10.50
C PRO A 594 20.57 21.30 -11.54
N LEU A 595 20.23 22.56 -11.85
CA LEU A 595 19.23 22.92 -12.86
C LEU A 595 19.63 22.45 -14.26
N GLN A 596 20.88 22.64 -14.67
CA GLN A 596 21.37 22.15 -15.96
C GLN A 596 21.33 20.62 -16.07
N SER A 597 21.68 19.90 -15.00
CA SER A 597 21.53 18.44 -14.97
C SER A 597 20.06 18.05 -15.16
N ILE A 598 19.16 18.64 -14.38
CA ILE A 598 17.72 18.35 -14.43
C ILE A 598 17.16 18.59 -15.84
N LEU A 599 17.55 19.68 -16.50
CA LEU A 599 17.13 19.94 -17.89
C LEU A 599 17.58 18.82 -18.83
N ARG A 600 18.85 18.43 -18.77
CA ARG A 600 19.40 17.36 -19.61
C ARG A 600 18.69 16.04 -19.36
N ASP A 601 18.46 15.70 -18.10
CA ASP A 601 17.87 14.43 -17.69
C ASP A 601 16.36 14.39 -18.06
N LEU A 602 15.64 15.52 -17.93
CA LEU A 602 14.25 15.66 -18.41
C LEU A 602 14.15 15.53 -19.94
N LEU A 603 15.03 16.18 -20.70
CA LEU A 603 15.05 16.07 -22.16
C LEU A 603 15.40 14.65 -22.63
N THR A 604 16.33 14.01 -21.93
CA THR A 604 16.67 12.60 -22.14
C THR A 604 15.45 11.72 -21.91
N ALA A 605 14.72 11.91 -20.80
CA ALA A 605 13.48 11.19 -20.50
C ALA A 605 12.40 11.39 -21.58
N VAL A 606 12.24 12.60 -22.13
CA VAL A 606 11.29 12.88 -23.22
C VAL A 606 11.62 12.07 -24.47
N GLN A 607 12.87 12.05 -24.91
CA GLN A 607 13.28 11.30 -26.11
C GLN A 607 13.12 9.79 -25.93
N GLN A 608 13.36 9.33 -24.71
CA GLN A 608 13.40 7.94 -24.33
C GLN A 608 12.02 7.33 -24.04
N THR A 609 11.01 8.14 -23.73
CA THR A 609 9.66 7.67 -23.42
C THR A 609 8.94 7.24 -24.71
N PRO A 610 8.36 6.03 -24.80
CA PRO A 610 7.67 5.57 -26.01
C PRO A 610 6.42 6.41 -26.33
N GLY A 611 6.06 6.48 -27.61
CA GLY A 611 4.90 7.26 -28.09
C GLY A 611 3.55 6.79 -27.56
N ALA A 612 3.45 5.53 -27.13
CA ALA A 612 2.25 4.97 -26.51
C ALA A 612 1.92 5.61 -25.14
N MET A 613 2.94 6.08 -24.40
CA MET A 613 2.78 6.65 -23.07
C MET A 613 2.53 8.16 -23.12
N GLN A 614 1.45 8.59 -23.79
CA GLN A 614 1.17 10.00 -24.06
C GLN A 614 0.97 10.85 -22.78
N LEU A 615 0.33 10.29 -21.75
CA LEU A 615 0.16 10.97 -20.45
C LEU A 615 1.48 11.11 -19.70
N ALA A 616 2.37 10.13 -19.79
CA ALA A 616 3.69 10.18 -19.18
C ALA A 616 4.53 11.31 -19.82
N ARG A 617 4.47 11.43 -21.16
CA ARG A 617 5.08 12.56 -21.90
C ARG A 617 4.46 13.91 -21.54
N ALA A 618 3.14 13.96 -21.36
CA ALA A 618 2.45 15.18 -20.92
C ALA A 618 2.99 15.68 -19.57
N HIS A 619 3.19 14.80 -18.59
CA HIS A 619 3.81 15.18 -17.31
C HIS A 619 5.23 15.74 -17.49
N LEU A 620 6.05 15.14 -18.36
CA LEU A 620 7.39 15.64 -18.67
C LEU A 620 7.35 17.03 -19.35
N TYR A 621 6.42 17.25 -20.29
CA TYR A 621 6.23 18.57 -20.91
C TYR A 621 5.83 19.62 -19.88
N GLY A 622 4.92 19.29 -18.96
CA GLY A 622 4.58 20.19 -17.85
C GLY A 622 5.79 20.49 -16.95
N ALA A 623 6.59 19.48 -16.61
CA ALA A 623 7.79 19.64 -15.81
C ALA A 623 8.84 20.55 -16.51
N LEU A 624 9.03 20.37 -17.82
CA LEU A 624 9.87 21.24 -18.64
C LEU A 624 9.32 22.67 -18.71
N LEU A 625 8.01 22.86 -18.84
CA LEU A 625 7.42 24.20 -18.82
C LEU A 625 7.69 24.91 -17.49
N TYR A 626 7.56 24.23 -16.35
CA TYR A 626 7.92 24.78 -15.05
C TYR A 626 9.43 25.06 -14.93
N PHE A 627 10.29 24.22 -15.50
CA PHE A 627 11.72 24.52 -15.58
C PHE A 627 11.98 25.81 -16.35
N LEU A 628 11.32 25.98 -17.51
CA LEU A 628 11.50 27.16 -18.35
C LEU A 628 11.00 28.43 -17.65
N THR A 629 9.91 28.37 -16.88
CA THR A 629 9.44 29.52 -16.09
C THR A 629 10.46 29.95 -15.03
N VAL A 630 11.09 28.99 -14.34
CA VAL A 630 12.21 29.26 -13.41
C VAL A 630 13.34 30.00 -14.12
N SER A 631 13.75 29.51 -15.30
CA SER A 631 14.86 30.11 -16.06
C SER A 631 14.53 31.48 -16.67
N ARG A 632 13.27 31.74 -17.04
CA ARG A 632 12.85 32.99 -17.69
C ARG A 632 12.73 34.15 -16.71
N GLN A 633 12.34 33.90 -15.46
CA GLN A 633 12.19 34.98 -14.48
C GLN A 633 13.53 35.54 -14.01
N GLN A 634 14.60 34.73 -14.02
CA GLN A 634 15.98 35.20 -13.84
C GLN A 634 16.41 36.27 -14.87
N HIS A 635 15.76 36.32 -16.04
CA HIS A 635 16.04 37.34 -17.07
C HIS A 635 15.21 38.62 -16.95
N SER A 636 14.07 38.58 -16.24
CA SER A 636 13.11 39.69 -16.25
C SER A 636 13.42 40.80 -15.24
N SER A 637 14.25 40.51 -14.23
CA SER A 637 14.60 41.44 -13.14
C SER A 637 15.44 42.65 -13.58
N ASP A 638 16.07 42.63 -14.76
CA ASP A 638 16.96 43.72 -15.21
C ASP A 638 16.46 44.54 -16.42
N SER A 639 15.22 44.33 -16.88
CA SER A 639 14.70 45.05 -18.06
C SER A 639 14.03 46.40 -17.74
N SER A 640 13.83 46.76 -16.48
CA SER A 640 13.20 48.03 -16.09
C SER A 640 14.15 48.96 -15.33
N ASN A 641 14.70 49.92 -16.08
CA ASN A 641 15.26 51.19 -15.62
C ASN A 641 16.52 51.16 -14.74
N HIS A 642 17.72 51.03 -15.34
CA HIS A 642 18.87 51.88 -14.99
C HIS A 642 19.78 52.13 -16.19
N ARG A 643 19.28 52.96 -17.11
CA ARG A 643 20.11 53.62 -18.13
C ARG A 643 20.89 54.75 -17.46
N GLY A 644 22.01 54.42 -16.82
CA GLY A 644 23.00 55.40 -16.37
C GLY A 644 23.57 55.17 -14.98
N GLN A 645 24.47 54.20 -14.82
CA GLN A 645 25.60 54.38 -13.92
C GLN A 645 26.73 53.42 -14.30
N THR A 646 27.83 54.02 -14.76
CA THR A 646 29.13 53.36 -14.92
C THR A 646 29.65 52.93 -13.55
N GLY A 647 29.59 51.63 -13.28
CA GLY A 647 30.26 50.98 -12.16
C GLY A 647 30.47 49.52 -12.55
N LEU A 648 31.72 49.06 -12.51
CA LEU A 648 32.15 47.68 -12.84
C LEU A 648 31.41 46.65 -11.98
N ARG A 649 30.20 46.25 -12.40
CA ARG A 649 29.53 45.03 -11.96
C ARG A 649 30.05 43.92 -12.88
N LEU A 650 30.57 42.84 -12.30
CA LEU A 650 31.05 41.67 -13.04
C LEU A 650 29.87 41.03 -13.81
N GLU A 651 29.63 41.48 -15.04
CA GLU A 651 28.57 41.05 -15.98
C GLU A 651 28.71 39.61 -16.52
N TRP A 652 29.45 38.71 -15.86
CA TRP A 652 29.91 37.45 -16.47
C TRP A 652 29.13 36.18 -16.05
N SER A 653 28.03 36.27 -15.32
CA SER A 653 27.37 35.06 -14.74
C SER A 653 25.99 34.71 -15.32
N GLU A 654 25.09 35.68 -15.53
CA GLU A 654 23.68 35.38 -15.81
C GLU A 654 23.42 34.97 -17.28
N ASP A 655 24.19 35.51 -18.23
CA ASP A 655 24.14 35.08 -19.64
C ASP A 655 24.67 33.64 -19.84
N SER A 656 25.43 33.09 -18.88
CA SER A 656 26.04 31.75 -19.01
C SER A 656 25.03 30.61 -18.83
N LEU A 657 24.07 30.74 -17.90
CA LEU A 657 23.09 29.69 -17.61
C LEU A 657 22.07 29.56 -18.74
N ALA A 658 21.59 30.69 -19.26
CA ALA A 658 20.67 30.74 -20.39
C ALA A 658 21.32 30.23 -21.68
N ALA A 659 22.56 30.65 -21.95
CA ALA A 659 23.34 30.11 -23.04
C ALA A 659 23.59 28.60 -22.87
N GLY A 660 23.85 28.13 -21.64
CA GLY A 660 24.01 26.72 -21.31
C GLY A 660 22.73 25.91 -21.51
N ASN A 661 21.57 26.44 -21.10
CA ASN A 661 20.26 25.81 -21.31
C ASN A 661 19.94 25.72 -22.80
N LEU A 662 20.19 26.78 -23.56
CA LEU A 662 19.99 26.81 -25.01
C LEU A 662 20.92 25.84 -25.73
N ALA A 663 22.21 25.78 -25.34
CA ALA A 663 23.15 24.81 -25.87
C ALA A 663 22.73 23.36 -25.56
N THR A 664 22.22 23.12 -24.35
CA THR A 664 21.72 21.79 -23.95
C THR A 664 20.51 21.40 -24.78
N ILE A 665 19.50 22.27 -24.92
CA ILE A 665 18.31 22.02 -25.76
C ILE A 665 18.72 21.77 -27.22
N ALA A 666 19.63 22.58 -27.77
CA ALA A 666 20.12 22.44 -29.14
C ALA A 666 20.84 21.10 -29.36
N SER A 667 21.53 20.56 -28.34
CA SER A 667 22.25 19.28 -28.45
C SER A 667 21.33 18.07 -28.71
N PHE A 668 20.07 18.13 -28.28
CA PHE A 668 19.07 17.07 -28.53
C PHE A 668 18.52 17.09 -29.97
N GLY A 669 18.69 18.19 -30.70
CA GLY A 669 18.48 18.30 -32.15
C GLY A 669 17.10 17.95 -32.69
N GLU A 670 17.06 17.51 -33.95
CA GLU A 670 15.84 17.14 -34.67
C GLU A 670 14.97 16.05 -34.00
N PRO A 671 15.52 15.01 -33.33
CA PRO A 671 14.70 13.98 -32.68
C PRO A 671 13.74 14.55 -31.62
N LEU A 672 14.20 15.52 -30.83
CA LEU A 672 13.34 16.21 -29.87
C LEU A 672 12.25 17.01 -30.59
N MET A 673 12.62 17.75 -31.63
CA MET A 673 11.69 18.55 -32.43
C MET A 673 10.60 17.66 -33.06
N GLU A 674 10.96 16.51 -33.61
CA GLU A 674 10.03 15.56 -34.21
C GLU A 674 9.03 15.02 -33.19
N ILE A 675 9.50 14.62 -32.00
CA ILE A 675 8.65 14.10 -30.93
C ILE A 675 7.61 15.14 -30.50
N VAL A 676 8.06 16.37 -30.19
CA VAL A 676 7.17 17.44 -29.72
C VAL A 676 6.18 17.85 -30.81
N CYS A 677 6.62 17.99 -32.06
CA CYS A 677 5.74 18.38 -33.17
C CYS A 677 4.71 17.29 -33.52
N ARG A 678 5.11 16.02 -33.43
CA ARG A 678 4.20 14.88 -33.64
C ARG A 678 3.13 14.85 -32.56
N ASP A 679 3.53 14.99 -31.30
CA ASP A 679 2.60 14.97 -30.17
C ASP A 679 1.66 16.21 -30.19
N ALA A 680 2.14 17.36 -30.65
CA ALA A 680 1.30 18.55 -30.90
C ALA A 680 0.28 18.38 -32.03
N SER A 681 0.58 17.51 -33.01
CA SER A 681 -0.25 17.32 -34.20
C SER A 681 -1.16 16.08 -34.13
N SER A 682 -0.91 15.17 -33.19
CA SER A 682 -1.59 13.85 -33.15
C SER A 682 -1.71 13.23 -31.75
N GLY A 683 -1.23 13.91 -30.71
CA GLY A 683 -1.45 13.48 -29.33
C GLY A 683 -2.91 13.69 -28.90
N HIS A 684 -3.29 12.98 -27.83
CA HIS A 684 -4.52 13.22 -27.08
C HIS A 684 -4.55 14.66 -26.53
N ASP A 685 -5.75 15.20 -26.28
CA ASP A 685 -5.99 16.62 -25.96
C ASP A 685 -5.01 17.23 -24.94
N VAL A 686 -4.78 16.53 -23.82
CA VAL A 686 -3.86 16.98 -22.76
C VAL A 686 -2.40 17.04 -23.24
N THR A 687 -1.92 15.99 -23.91
CA THR A 687 -0.56 15.93 -24.46
C THR A 687 -0.37 16.96 -25.57
N ARG A 688 -1.40 17.15 -26.40
CA ARG A 688 -1.42 18.15 -27.47
C ARG A 688 -1.36 19.58 -26.92
N MET A 689 -2.17 19.89 -25.91
CA MET A 689 -2.13 21.19 -25.23
C MET A 689 -0.73 21.48 -24.67
N LEU A 690 -0.17 20.56 -23.89
CA LEU A 690 1.13 20.78 -23.25
C LEU A 690 2.30 20.82 -24.23
N SER A 691 2.25 20.02 -25.30
CA SER A 691 3.25 20.09 -26.37
C SER A 691 3.17 21.39 -27.17
N LEU A 692 1.97 21.92 -27.45
CA LEU A 692 1.80 23.25 -28.05
C LEU A 692 2.33 24.36 -27.14
N SER A 693 2.04 24.30 -25.84
CA SER A 693 2.61 25.24 -24.86
C SER A 693 4.14 25.14 -24.80
N LEU A 694 4.70 23.93 -24.87
CA LEU A 694 6.14 23.74 -24.92
C LEU A 694 6.74 24.32 -26.20
N LEU A 695 6.09 24.15 -27.37
CA LEU A 695 6.52 24.77 -28.62
C LEU A 695 6.54 26.29 -28.53
N ASP A 696 5.50 26.90 -27.96
CA ASP A 696 5.46 28.35 -27.73
C ASP A 696 6.62 28.82 -26.84
N ALA A 697 6.88 28.12 -25.74
CA ALA A 697 8.02 28.40 -24.88
C ALA A 697 9.36 28.22 -25.61
N MET A 698 9.52 27.18 -26.43
CA MET A 698 10.73 26.96 -27.24
C MET A 698 10.93 28.07 -28.27
N PHE A 699 9.87 28.53 -28.94
CA PHE A 699 9.95 29.65 -29.89
C PHE A 699 10.38 30.96 -29.23
N SER A 700 9.98 31.19 -27.97
CA SER A 700 10.41 32.38 -27.23
C SER A 700 11.91 32.39 -26.92
N ILE A 701 12.56 31.22 -26.94
CA ILE A 701 13.99 31.03 -26.62
C ILE A 701 14.83 30.91 -27.90
N ASP A 702 14.28 30.35 -28.98
CA ASP A 702 14.95 30.09 -30.27
C ASP A 702 15.23 31.36 -31.08
N ARG A 703 16.38 32.00 -30.81
CA ARG A 703 16.84 33.20 -31.54
C ARG A 703 17.17 32.94 -33.00
N ASP A 704 17.56 31.71 -33.36
CA ASP A 704 18.05 31.35 -34.70
C ASP A 704 16.91 30.91 -35.65
N GLY A 705 15.69 30.75 -35.13
CA GLY A 705 14.50 30.31 -35.86
C GLY A 705 14.61 28.87 -36.39
N SER A 706 15.41 28.04 -35.72
CA SER A 706 15.64 26.64 -36.08
C SER A 706 14.36 25.79 -35.99
N TRP A 707 13.59 25.94 -34.91
CA TRP A 707 12.33 25.24 -34.66
C TRP A 707 11.25 25.63 -35.67
N LEU A 708 11.16 26.93 -36.00
CA LEU A 708 10.18 27.42 -36.97
C LEU A 708 10.47 26.86 -38.36
N ARG A 709 11.74 26.87 -38.79
CA ARG A 709 12.15 26.28 -40.08
C ARG A 709 11.83 24.79 -40.13
N PHE A 710 12.06 24.05 -39.04
CA PHE A 710 11.78 22.62 -38.96
C PHE A 710 10.28 22.30 -39.08
N ILE A 711 9.43 23.03 -38.35
CA ILE A 711 7.97 22.84 -38.36
C ILE A 711 7.37 23.14 -39.73
N VAL A 712 7.90 24.14 -40.43
CA VAL A 712 7.50 24.46 -41.81
C VAL A 712 8.00 23.40 -42.79
N SER A 713 9.26 23.00 -42.72
CA SER A 713 9.86 22.05 -43.69
C SER A 713 9.25 20.65 -43.61
N ARG A 714 8.85 20.20 -42.41
CA ARG A 714 8.21 18.90 -42.19
C ARG A 714 6.69 18.94 -42.36
N GLY A 715 6.09 20.10 -42.64
CA GLY A 715 4.65 20.24 -42.89
C GLY A 715 3.76 20.19 -41.63
N TYR A 716 4.33 20.25 -40.42
CA TYR A 716 3.56 20.25 -39.17
C TYR A 716 2.68 21.50 -39.06
N LEU A 717 3.15 22.67 -39.51
CA LEU A 717 2.35 23.89 -39.52
C LEU A 717 1.09 23.76 -40.38
N ALA A 718 1.22 23.15 -41.57
CA ALA A 718 0.10 22.93 -42.47
C ALA A 718 -0.93 21.97 -41.84
N LYS A 719 -0.46 20.93 -41.14
CA LYS A 719 -1.32 20.00 -40.41
C LYS A 719 -2.06 20.67 -39.25
N LEU A 720 -1.39 21.51 -38.47
CA LEU A 720 -2.00 22.29 -37.38
C LEU A 720 -3.02 23.32 -37.91
N ALA A 721 -2.71 23.99 -39.01
CA ALA A 721 -3.65 24.90 -39.65
C ALA A 721 -4.90 24.16 -40.18
N ALA A 722 -4.70 22.96 -40.75
CA ALA A 722 -5.81 22.12 -41.19
C ALA A 722 -6.66 21.64 -40.01
N SER A 723 -6.06 21.28 -38.86
CA SER A 723 -6.82 20.81 -37.69
C SER A 723 -7.77 21.86 -37.12
N LEU A 724 -7.46 23.16 -37.25
CA LEU A 724 -8.34 24.23 -36.80
C LEU A 724 -9.71 24.22 -37.53
N LEU A 725 -9.74 23.80 -38.80
CA LEU A 725 -11.00 23.66 -39.54
C LEU A 725 -11.89 22.53 -38.99
N TRP A 726 -11.27 21.44 -38.51
CA TRP A 726 -11.99 20.33 -37.88
C TRP A 726 -12.47 20.69 -36.46
N GLU A 727 -11.68 21.48 -35.74
CA GLU A 727 -12.05 22.00 -34.43
C GLU A 727 -13.19 23.01 -34.48
N ASP A 728 -13.31 23.81 -35.54
CA ASP A 728 -14.46 24.72 -35.74
C ASP A 728 -15.80 23.97 -35.70
N GLU A 729 -15.90 22.81 -36.36
CA GLU A 729 -17.11 21.98 -36.33
C GLU A 729 -17.38 21.42 -34.92
N ALA A 730 -16.34 21.04 -34.18
CA ALA A 730 -16.46 20.55 -32.80
C ALA A 730 -16.86 21.67 -31.82
N LEU A 731 -16.28 22.86 -31.97
CA LEU A 731 -16.62 24.04 -31.18
C LEU A 731 -18.04 24.52 -31.44
N GLN A 732 -18.50 24.47 -32.70
CA GLN A 732 -19.90 24.74 -33.05
C GLN A 732 -20.86 23.75 -32.39
N LYS A 733 -20.50 22.45 -32.34
CA LYS A 733 -21.26 21.43 -31.60
C LYS A 733 -21.32 21.71 -30.09
N MET A 734 -20.23 22.20 -29.50
CA MET A 734 -20.19 22.59 -28.08
C MET A 734 -21.01 23.85 -27.76
N LEU A 735 -21.23 24.74 -28.73
CA LEU A 735 -22.04 25.94 -28.59
C LEU A 735 -23.56 25.66 -28.65
N HIS A 736 -23.97 24.45 -29.05
CA HIS A 736 -25.37 24.04 -29.02
C HIS A 736 -25.77 23.56 -27.61
N PRO A 737 -26.79 24.18 -26.97
CA PRO A 737 -27.16 23.89 -25.59
C PRO A 737 -28.10 22.67 -25.48
N LEU A 738 -27.66 21.49 -25.92
CA LEU A 738 -28.34 20.23 -25.60
C LEU A 738 -27.31 19.12 -25.30
N PRO A 739 -27.39 18.47 -24.13
CA PRO A 739 -26.53 17.35 -23.79
C PRO A 739 -27.15 16.05 -24.32
N ASP A 740 -26.57 15.46 -25.36
CA ASP A 740 -26.92 14.09 -25.80
C ASP A 740 -26.32 12.99 -24.89
N THR A 741 -25.75 13.35 -23.72
CA THR A 741 -25.16 12.39 -22.77
C THR A 741 -25.84 12.33 -21.39
N ALA A 742 -27.02 12.96 -21.22
CA ALA A 742 -27.76 12.93 -19.96
C ALA A 742 -29.01 12.03 -19.93
N GLN A 743 -29.13 11.02 -20.80
CA GLN A 743 -30.28 10.09 -20.81
C GLN A 743 -29.94 8.59 -20.76
N SER A 744 -28.76 8.19 -20.29
CA SER A 744 -28.49 6.75 -20.08
C SER A 744 -27.70 6.41 -18.81
N SER A 745 -28.05 7.00 -17.65
CA SER A 745 -27.66 6.42 -16.35
C SER A 745 -28.37 7.06 -15.15
N LEU A 746 -29.70 7.21 -15.18
CA LEU A 746 -30.49 7.52 -13.98
C LEU A 746 -31.71 6.59 -13.88
N CYS A 747 -31.48 5.47 -13.18
CA CYS A 747 -32.39 4.71 -12.30
C CYS A 747 -33.48 3.81 -12.89
N PRO A 748 -33.94 2.79 -12.13
CA PRO A 748 -33.70 2.53 -10.70
C PRO A 748 -32.62 1.48 -10.38
#